data_AF-A0A7S2EA69-F1
#
_entry.id   AF-A0A7S2EA69-F1
#
_cell.length_a   1.000
_cell.length_b   1.000
_cell.length_c   1.000
_cell.angle_alpha   90.00
_cell.angle_beta   90.00
_cell.angle_gamma   90.00
#
_symmetry.space_group_name_H-M   'P 1'
#
loop_
_entity.id
_entity.type
_entity.pdbx_description
1 polymer ?
#
loop_
_entity_poly.entity_id
_entity_poly.type
_entity_poly.pdbx_seq_one_letter_code
_entity_poly.pdbx_strand_id
1 'polypeptide(L)'
;MIVPSSSSPPSSSFLLISYNILAQSLGSNCIPWVTRISDEWKNRLDHESNSSSSSPKKDWPYIKSKLGKEYKRNFHKNPYTQSDPKSYHDMRRLWSTKSLSCKQDMEQGYPQLNCAQFHSPWNVSFPKPKKKKKDGEGNEEEGKEYENCIATTLGGVLQKELGNTLGYELFQHLMELEENVYDWKTSRGRRVFRSITSNWTTRMSVGGVDGEEVSEQDSNAGSGSGISSGLDCIGNPSIICLQEYDVHASKALYRSCTDDTTDEEEEETFAQAMKVMGYDGIFFPGSSGKSGVATFWKRDEFQLDITREDWEQIEKKESKELDKDAEEDIYISDTIPLGTNWKQAVFNYDLMEEYYGRSGAISSSSQLTLLTELDRKNVGFLRLKHIHTSRILWVFNVHLMTTSRDNERLTFYPGEIRSREIVTISNLVKQHVNKGGGRDNKGEDVVLAGDWNTDVGNLSVLKGCIPHVASLGDMEGMLPSVLNIPTGFSVGEEGSGLLPASYFDWQIQNKSLKGIDERGAILRDAFESVHGRRSHSVSPTKLSVSSSSSILKCDATTNEKTLYCHATSQNSDRREWIDHIWYSGGSMTREKEAQTLVQGSDREEEKEKGYIGVKNLSNTKLPWKPIPDVEEPSDHIPIGVEFEFV
;
A
#
# COMPACT_ATOMS: atom_id res chain seq x y z
N MET A 1 25.95 26.19 2.00
CA MET A 1 24.80 26.52 2.87
C MET A 1 23.80 27.30 2.03
N ILE A 2 22.79 26.61 1.51
CA ILE A 2 21.64 27.26 0.86
C ILE A 2 20.82 27.86 2.00
N VAL A 3 20.75 29.19 2.07
CA VAL A 3 19.84 29.88 3.00
C VAL A 3 18.43 29.62 2.49
N PRO A 4 17.52 29.00 3.27
CA PRO A 4 16.15 28.78 2.82
C PRO A 4 15.49 30.13 2.55
N SER A 5 15.30 30.46 1.27
CA SER A 5 14.68 31.71 0.86
C SER A 5 13.17 31.56 0.89
N SER A 6 12.52 32.51 1.57
CA SER A 6 11.09 32.68 1.79
C SER A 6 10.49 31.88 2.96
N SER A 7 10.33 32.60 4.07
CA SER A 7 9.45 32.23 5.18
C SER A 7 8.00 32.29 4.70
N SER A 8 7.52 31.23 4.06
CA SER A 8 6.08 30.99 4.05
C SER A 8 5.59 31.00 5.50
N PRO A 9 4.43 31.60 5.80
CA PRO A 9 3.86 31.51 7.13
C PRO A 9 3.74 30.03 7.53
N PRO A 10 4.00 29.68 8.79
CA PRO A 10 3.88 28.31 9.27
C PRO A 10 2.49 27.78 8.94
N SER A 11 2.42 26.74 8.11
CA SER A 11 1.16 26.18 7.67
C SER A 11 0.54 25.36 8.81
N SER A 12 -0.77 25.51 9.01
CA SER A 12 -1.60 24.57 9.79
C SER A 12 -1.87 23.27 9.01
N SER A 13 -1.55 23.23 7.71
CA SER A 13 -1.76 22.07 6.84
C SER A 13 -0.51 21.24 6.64
N PHE A 14 -0.72 19.95 6.39
CA PHE A 14 0.33 18.98 6.11
C PHE A 14 -0.15 17.92 5.10
N LEU A 15 0.76 17.42 4.27
CA LEU A 15 0.45 16.38 3.28
C LEU A 15 0.91 15.02 3.80
N LEU A 16 -0.01 14.06 3.90
CA LEU A 16 0.32 12.66 4.18
C LEU A 16 0.19 11.83 2.89
N ILE A 17 1.19 11.01 2.59
CA ILE A 17 1.10 10.02 1.51
C ILE A 17 1.19 8.58 2.04
N SER A 18 0.53 7.65 1.35
CA SER A 18 0.67 6.20 1.53
C SER A 18 1.12 5.55 0.23
N TYR A 19 2.08 4.62 0.31
CA TYR A 19 2.64 3.95 -0.86
C TYR A 19 3.19 2.56 -0.55
N ASN A 20 2.85 1.56 -1.36
CA ASN A 20 3.43 0.23 -1.27
C ASN A 20 4.73 0.15 -2.10
N ILE A 21 5.82 -0.25 -1.44
CA ILE A 21 7.19 -0.26 -1.96
C ILE A 21 7.80 -1.65 -1.75
N LEU A 22 8.08 -2.31 -2.88
CA LEU A 22 8.75 -3.60 -2.94
C LEU A 22 10.16 -3.44 -3.52
N ALA A 23 11.13 -4.23 -3.12
CA ALA A 23 12.47 -4.26 -3.71
C ALA A 23 12.42 -4.94 -5.07
N GLN A 24 11.61 -5.99 -5.18
CA GLN A 24 11.31 -6.63 -6.44
C GLN A 24 9.90 -6.22 -6.86
N SER A 25 9.80 -5.40 -7.90
CA SER A 25 8.51 -5.05 -8.50
C SER A 25 7.75 -6.32 -8.91
N LEU A 26 6.43 -6.21 -9.10
CA LEU A 26 5.67 -7.30 -9.71
C LEU A 26 6.23 -7.64 -11.10
N GLY A 27 6.69 -6.63 -11.85
CA GLY A 27 7.35 -6.77 -13.14
C GLY A 27 8.68 -7.53 -13.08
N SER A 28 9.35 -7.52 -11.93
CA SER A 28 10.67 -8.09 -11.75
C SER A 28 10.70 -9.61 -11.95
N ASN A 29 11.81 -10.08 -12.48
CA ASN A 29 12.01 -11.39 -13.07
C ASN A 29 11.08 -11.65 -14.27
N CYS A 30 10.64 -10.59 -14.97
CA CYS A 30 9.80 -10.68 -16.16
C CYS A 30 8.57 -11.61 -16.00
N ILE A 31 7.77 -11.37 -14.95
CA ILE A 31 6.54 -12.15 -14.73
C ILE A 31 5.56 -11.93 -15.89
N PRO A 32 5.13 -12.99 -16.59
CA PRO A 32 4.43 -12.83 -17.86
C PRO A 32 3.17 -11.99 -17.81
N TRP A 33 2.37 -12.00 -16.74
CA TRP A 33 1.11 -11.23 -16.71
C TRP A 33 1.30 -9.73 -16.48
N VAL A 34 2.43 -9.28 -15.94
CA VAL A 34 2.74 -7.87 -15.66
C VAL A 34 3.80 -7.31 -16.58
N THR A 35 4.63 -8.15 -17.20
CA THR A 35 5.61 -7.71 -18.20
C THR A 35 4.91 -7.05 -19.39
N ARG A 36 5.45 -5.90 -19.78
CA ARG A 36 5.10 -5.17 -21.00
C ARG A 36 6.31 -5.12 -21.93
N ILE A 37 6.04 -4.79 -23.18
CA ILE A 37 7.05 -4.55 -24.23
C ILE A 37 6.75 -3.17 -24.83
N SER A 38 7.74 -2.53 -25.43
CA SER A 38 7.54 -1.21 -26.06
C SER A 38 6.56 -1.30 -27.24
N ASP A 39 5.94 -0.18 -27.59
CA ASP A 39 5.09 -0.09 -28.79
C ASP A 39 5.83 -0.48 -30.08
N GLU A 40 7.12 -0.17 -30.19
CA GLU A 40 7.98 -0.64 -31.28
C GLU A 40 7.96 -2.17 -31.40
N TRP A 41 8.13 -2.87 -30.28
CA TRP A 41 8.09 -4.33 -30.25
C TRP A 41 6.69 -4.89 -30.52
N LYS A 42 5.62 -4.24 -30.05
CA LYS A 42 4.23 -4.62 -30.38
C LYS A 42 4.04 -4.59 -31.90
N ASN A 43 4.43 -3.47 -32.53
CA ASN A 43 4.32 -3.27 -33.98
C ASN A 43 5.16 -4.29 -34.77
N ARG A 44 6.38 -4.58 -34.29
CA ARG A 44 7.27 -5.57 -34.92
C ARG A 44 6.68 -6.98 -34.89
N LEU A 45 6.14 -7.42 -33.75
CA LEU A 45 5.49 -8.73 -33.63
C LEU A 45 4.24 -8.84 -34.51
N ASP A 46 3.47 -7.75 -34.63
CA ASP A 46 2.29 -7.70 -35.51
C ASP A 46 2.69 -7.81 -36.99
N HIS A 47 3.77 -7.14 -37.42
CA HIS A 47 4.27 -7.21 -38.80
C HIS A 47 4.77 -8.63 -39.17
N GLU A 48 5.58 -9.24 -38.30
CA GLU A 48 6.07 -10.62 -38.49
C GLU A 48 4.92 -11.63 -38.56
N SER A 49 3.89 -11.43 -37.73
CA SER A 49 2.71 -12.31 -37.70
C SER A 49 1.90 -12.24 -38.99
N ASN A 50 1.81 -11.07 -39.62
CA ASN A 50 1.06 -10.88 -40.87
C ASN A 50 1.78 -11.43 -42.11
N SER A 51 3.10 -11.65 -42.01
CA SER A 51 3.92 -12.12 -43.14
C SER A 51 3.77 -13.63 -43.41
N SER A 52 3.21 -14.40 -42.46
CA SER A 52 3.02 -15.85 -42.59
C SER A 52 1.53 -16.20 -42.69
N SER A 53 1.03 -16.38 -43.92
CA SER A 53 -0.39 -16.62 -44.21
C SER A 53 -0.97 -17.95 -43.68
N SER A 54 -0.15 -18.82 -43.10
CA SER A 54 -0.55 -20.17 -42.66
C SER A 54 -0.40 -20.43 -41.15
N SER A 55 0.20 -19.53 -40.38
CA SER A 55 0.43 -19.70 -38.94
C SER A 55 -0.49 -18.82 -38.09
N PRO A 56 -0.85 -19.22 -36.87
CA PRO A 56 -1.57 -18.35 -35.93
C PRO A 56 -0.79 -17.06 -35.69
N LYS A 57 -1.52 -15.93 -35.56
CA LYS A 57 -0.95 -14.62 -35.24
C LYS A 57 -0.15 -14.72 -33.93
N LYS A 58 1.14 -14.38 -34.00
CA LYS A 58 2.09 -14.44 -32.87
C LYS A 58 2.28 -13.05 -32.25
N ASP A 59 1.17 -12.37 -31.99
CA ASP A 59 1.19 -11.08 -31.32
C ASP A 59 1.55 -11.20 -29.83
N TRP A 60 1.74 -10.05 -29.16
CA TRP A 60 2.13 -10.06 -27.75
C TRP A 60 1.14 -10.81 -26.83
N PRO A 61 -0.19 -10.66 -26.95
CA PRO A 61 -1.14 -11.48 -26.19
C PRO A 61 -0.93 -12.99 -26.38
N TYR A 62 -0.69 -13.46 -27.60
CA TYR A 62 -0.36 -14.85 -27.87
C TYR A 62 0.91 -15.29 -27.13
N ILE A 63 2.01 -14.54 -27.27
CA ILE A 63 3.29 -14.85 -26.63
C ILE A 63 3.16 -14.83 -25.10
N LYS A 64 2.52 -13.80 -24.55
CA LYS A 64 2.23 -13.65 -23.12
C LYS A 64 1.46 -14.84 -22.55
N SER A 65 0.53 -15.41 -23.33
CA SER A 65 -0.21 -16.63 -22.96
C SER A 65 0.71 -17.87 -22.88
N LYS A 66 1.64 -18.04 -23.83
CA LYS A 66 2.64 -19.13 -23.81
C LYS A 66 3.58 -19.02 -22.62
N LEU A 67 4.15 -17.82 -22.42
CA LEU A 67 4.99 -17.50 -21.27
C LEU A 67 4.26 -17.79 -19.95
N GLY A 68 3.02 -17.29 -19.83
CA GLY A 68 2.20 -17.48 -18.63
C GLY A 68 1.92 -18.96 -18.34
N LYS A 69 1.67 -19.79 -19.36
CA LYS A 69 1.46 -21.23 -19.19
C LYS A 69 2.71 -21.94 -18.68
N GLU A 70 3.88 -21.65 -19.25
CA GLU A 70 5.14 -22.26 -18.84
C GLU A 70 5.54 -21.81 -17.42
N TYR A 71 5.50 -20.50 -17.17
CA TYR A 71 5.81 -19.93 -15.86
C TYR A 71 4.91 -20.50 -14.76
N LYS A 72 3.58 -20.54 -14.96
CA LYS A 72 2.64 -21.10 -13.97
C LYS A 72 2.86 -22.59 -13.71
N ARG A 73 3.29 -23.34 -14.73
CA ARG A 73 3.48 -24.79 -14.64
C ARG A 73 4.72 -25.16 -13.82
N ASN A 74 5.79 -24.38 -13.95
CA ASN A 74 7.14 -24.80 -13.57
C ASN A 74 7.85 -23.84 -12.59
N PHE A 75 7.53 -22.55 -12.59
CA PHE A 75 8.28 -21.53 -11.83
C PHE A 75 7.42 -20.82 -10.78
N HIS A 76 6.15 -20.54 -11.06
CA HIS A 76 5.26 -19.88 -10.11
C HIS A 76 4.73 -20.85 -9.05
N LYS A 77 4.98 -20.52 -7.77
CA LYS A 77 4.59 -21.34 -6.61
C LYS A 77 4.96 -22.81 -6.86
N ASN A 78 6.20 -23.07 -7.26
CA ASN A 78 6.65 -24.44 -7.48
C ASN A 78 6.60 -25.21 -6.13
N PRO A 79 5.93 -26.37 -6.03
CA PRO A 79 5.78 -27.11 -4.77
C PRO A 79 7.09 -27.41 -4.05
N TYR A 80 8.22 -27.52 -4.76
CA TYR A 80 9.55 -27.76 -4.19
C TYR A 80 10.12 -26.56 -3.45
N THR A 81 9.67 -25.37 -3.83
CA THR A 81 10.19 -24.11 -3.30
C THR A 81 9.15 -23.37 -2.49
N GLN A 82 7.90 -23.88 -2.39
CA GLN A 82 6.84 -23.22 -1.64
C GLN A 82 7.12 -23.20 -0.13
N SER A 83 7.79 -24.22 0.40
CA SER A 83 8.11 -24.32 1.82
C SER A 83 9.30 -23.45 2.25
N ASP A 84 10.13 -22.98 1.30
CA ASP A 84 11.24 -22.09 1.57
C ASP A 84 11.14 -20.82 0.71
N PRO A 85 10.82 -19.66 1.31
CA PRO A 85 10.74 -18.39 0.60
C PRO A 85 11.98 -18.07 -0.23
N LYS A 86 13.20 -18.41 0.24
CA LYS A 86 14.43 -18.12 -0.51
C LYS A 86 14.48 -18.91 -1.81
N SER A 87 14.22 -20.22 -1.74
CA SER A 87 14.08 -21.08 -2.91
C SER A 87 13.02 -20.58 -3.89
N TYR A 88 11.91 -20.02 -3.41
CA TYR A 88 10.88 -19.46 -4.30
C TYR A 88 11.38 -18.25 -5.09
N HIS A 89 12.09 -17.32 -4.45
CA HIS A 89 12.69 -16.17 -5.15
C HIS A 89 13.76 -16.60 -6.14
N ASP A 90 14.61 -17.57 -5.79
CA ASP A 90 15.61 -18.09 -6.72
C ASP A 90 14.96 -18.77 -7.93
N MET A 91 13.86 -19.51 -7.74
CA MET A 91 13.11 -20.10 -8.86
C MET A 91 12.51 -19.03 -9.78
N ARG A 92 12.05 -17.89 -9.24
CA ARG A 92 11.63 -16.75 -10.06
C ARG A 92 12.80 -16.14 -10.82
N ARG A 93 13.94 -15.91 -10.18
CA ARG A 93 15.14 -15.37 -10.83
C ARG A 93 15.69 -16.30 -11.91
N LEU A 94 15.52 -17.61 -11.74
CA LEU A 94 15.92 -18.61 -12.72
C LEU A 94 15.11 -18.53 -14.02
N TRP A 95 13.83 -18.15 -13.94
CA TRP A 95 12.96 -18.00 -15.12
C TRP A 95 13.50 -16.96 -16.11
N SER A 96 14.01 -15.83 -15.62
CA SER A 96 14.51 -14.70 -16.41
C SER A 96 16.04 -14.63 -16.47
N THR A 97 16.73 -15.75 -16.28
CA THR A 97 18.20 -15.75 -16.29
C THR A 97 18.78 -15.46 -17.68
N LYS A 98 19.75 -14.54 -17.76
CA LYS A 98 20.41 -14.12 -19.02
C LYS A 98 21.23 -15.25 -19.65
N SER A 99 21.85 -16.10 -18.82
CA SER A 99 22.70 -17.19 -19.28
C SER A 99 22.71 -18.35 -18.27
N LEU A 100 22.53 -19.55 -18.79
CA LEU A 100 22.97 -20.78 -18.16
C LEU A 100 23.85 -21.48 -19.18
N SER A 101 25.12 -21.68 -18.89
CA SER A 101 26.04 -22.39 -19.78
C SER A 101 26.43 -23.74 -19.21
N CYS A 102 26.37 -23.89 -17.89
CA CYS A 102 26.78 -25.10 -17.21
C CYS A 102 26.11 -25.30 -15.84
N LYS A 103 26.42 -26.44 -15.22
CA LYS A 103 25.99 -26.77 -13.85
C LYS A 103 26.50 -25.76 -12.81
N GLN A 104 27.70 -25.22 -13.00
CA GLN A 104 28.30 -24.28 -12.07
C GLN A 104 27.51 -22.96 -11.99
N ASP A 105 26.93 -22.50 -13.11
CA ASP A 105 26.08 -21.30 -13.12
C ASP A 105 24.84 -21.47 -12.24
N MET A 106 24.26 -22.67 -12.22
CA MET A 106 23.15 -23.00 -11.33
C MET A 106 23.58 -22.98 -9.86
N GLU A 107 24.71 -23.59 -9.54
CA GLU A 107 25.22 -23.70 -8.16
C GLU A 107 25.64 -22.34 -7.60
N GLN A 108 26.21 -21.47 -8.42
CA GLN A 108 26.65 -20.12 -8.00
C GLN A 108 25.50 -19.11 -7.99
N GLY A 109 24.62 -19.13 -9.00
CA GLY A 109 23.54 -18.16 -9.14
C GLY A 109 22.33 -18.44 -8.25
N TYR A 110 22.09 -19.72 -7.93
CA TYR A 110 20.87 -20.19 -7.26
C TYR A 110 21.16 -21.26 -6.20
N PRO A 111 22.00 -20.94 -5.19
CA PRO A 111 22.47 -21.94 -4.22
C PRO A 111 21.36 -22.57 -3.37
N GLN A 112 20.16 -21.99 -3.33
CA GLN A 112 19.03 -22.56 -2.59
C GLN A 112 18.25 -23.61 -3.41
N LEU A 113 18.46 -23.67 -4.73
CA LEU A 113 17.75 -24.58 -5.63
C LEU A 113 18.41 -25.96 -5.74
N ASN A 114 18.59 -26.65 -4.61
CA ASN A 114 19.26 -27.96 -4.54
C ASN A 114 18.61 -29.06 -5.43
N CYS A 115 17.33 -28.89 -5.79
CA CYS A 115 16.59 -29.85 -6.62
C CYS A 115 16.64 -29.53 -8.13
N ALA A 116 17.08 -28.33 -8.52
CA ALA A 116 17.17 -27.93 -9.92
C ALA A 116 18.56 -28.24 -10.48
N GLN A 117 18.61 -28.74 -11.70
CA GLN A 117 19.83 -29.08 -12.40
C GLN A 117 19.85 -28.41 -13.77
N PHE A 118 21.04 -28.00 -14.19
CA PHE A 118 21.27 -27.54 -15.56
C PHE A 118 20.97 -28.68 -16.55
N HIS A 119 20.09 -28.43 -17.52
CA HIS A 119 19.78 -29.39 -18.59
C HIS A 119 20.32 -28.91 -19.94
N SER A 120 20.05 -27.65 -20.28
CA SER A 120 20.57 -26.96 -21.46
C SER A 120 20.55 -25.44 -21.22
N PRO A 121 21.09 -24.61 -22.12
CA PRO A 121 21.12 -23.17 -21.91
C PRO A 121 19.77 -22.49 -21.66
N TRP A 122 18.69 -23.10 -22.14
CA TRP A 122 17.33 -22.60 -21.97
C TRP A 122 16.42 -23.54 -21.19
N ASN A 123 17.00 -24.58 -20.57
CA ASN A 123 16.26 -25.60 -19.87
C ASN A 123 16.90 -25.98 -18.54
N VAL A 124 16.05 -26.14 -17.55
CA VAL A 124 16.41 -26.68 -16.24
C VAL A 124 15.57 -27.92 -15.97
N SER A 125 16.15 -28.90 -15.31
CA SER A 125 15.43 -30.11 -14.91
C SER A 125 15.30 -30.17 -13.40
N PHE A 126 14.14 -30.59 -12.92
CA PHE A 126 13.92 -30.86 -11.50
C PHE A 126 12.96 -32.05 -11.36
N PRO A 127 13.08 -32.84 -10.28
CA PRO A 127 12.12 -33.92 -10.02
C PRO A 127 10.72 -33.31 -9.89
N LYS A 128 9.69 -34.00 -10.35
CA LYS A 128 8.27 -33.65 -10.19
C LYS A 128 7.54 -34.88 -9.65
N PRO A 129 6.62 -34.75 -8.66
CA PRO A 129 5.90 -35.91 -8.17
C PRO A 129 5.02 -36.40 -9.31
N LYS A 130 5.09 -37.70 -9.66
CA LYS A 130 4.17 -38.25 -10.63
C LYS A 130 2.76 -38.08 -10.08
N LYS A 131 1.85 -37.53 -10.89
CA LYS A 131 0.43 -37.59 -10.56
C LYS A 131 0.07 -39.07 -10.51
N LYS A 132 -0.24 -39.58 -9.32
CA LYS A 132 -0.81 -40.93 -9.20
C LYS A 132 -2.01 -41.00 -10.13
N LYS A 133 -2.03 -41.99 -11.02
CA LYS A 133 -3.29 -42.34 -11.68
C LYS A 133 -4.19 -42.80 -10.54
N LYS A 134 -5.40 -42.25 -10.46
CA LYS A 134 -6.40 -42.82 -9.57
C LYS A 134 -6.70 -44.20 -10.12
N ASP A 135 -6.16 -45.21 -9.48
CA ASP A 135 -6.57 -46.58 -9.72
C ASP A 135 -8.05 -46.65 -9.33
N GLY A 136 -8.86 -47.38 -10.09
CA GLY A 136 -10.33 -47.39 -9.94
C GLY A 136 -10.83 -47.78 -8.53
N GLU A 137 -9.94 -48.25 -7.66
CA GLU A 137 -10.22 -48.71 -6.30
C GLU A 137 -9.90 -47.66 -5.22
N GLY A 138 -9.40 -46.47 -5.57
CA GLY A 138 -9.27 -45.34 -4.63
C GLY A 138 -8.22 -45.50 -3.51
N ASN A 139 -7.41 -46.56 -3.52
CA ASN A 139 -6.34 -46.75 -2.56
C ASN A 139 -5.08 -45.96 -2.98
N GLU A 140 -4.68 -44.98 -2.16
CA GLU A 140 -3.46 -44.19 -2.40
C GLU A 140 -2.23 -44.87 -1.76
N GLU A 141 -1.51 -45.74 -2.47
CA GLU A 141 -0.26 -46.32 -1.93
C GLU A 141 0.84 -45.26 -1.73
N GLU A 142 1.48 -45.20 -0.55
CA GLU A 142 2.47 -44.19 -0.12
C GLU A 142 3.85 -44.25 -0.84
N GLY A 143 3.90 -44.53 -2.15
CA GLY A 143 5.10 -44.36 -2.97
C GLY A 143 5.12 -43.00 -3.66
N LYS A 144 6.01 -42.08 -3.27
CA LYS A 144 6.27 -40.84 -4.04
C LYS A 144 7.21 -41.16 -5.20
N GLU A 145 6.70 -41.69 -6.31
CA GLU A 145 7.48 -41.73 -7.53
C GLU A 145 7.67 -40.31 -8.08
N TYR A 146 8.89 -40.00 -8.51
CA TYR A 146 9.23 -38.73 -9.14
C TYR A 146 9.58 -38.96 -10.61
N GLU A 147 9.13 -38.08 -11.49
CA GLU A 147 9.60 -37.97 -12.87
C GLU A 147 10.50 -36.75 -13.03
N ASN A 148 11.55 -36.84 -13.83
CA ASN A 148 12.37 -35.67 -14.11
C ASN A 148 11.61 -34.74 -15.08
N CYS A 149 11.28 -33.53 -14.63
CA CYS A 149 10.57 -32.55 -15.43
C CYS A 149 11.56 -31.55 -16.00
N ILE A 150 11.55 -31.37 -17.31
CA ILE A 150 12.33 -30.31 -17.99
C ILE A 150 11.43 -29.08 -18.12
N ALA A 151 11.84 -27.97 -17.52
CA ALA A 151 11.23 -26.66 -17.65
C ALA A 151 12.03 -25.80 -18.63
N THR A 152 11.34 -24.93 -19.36
CA THR A 152 11.95 -23.99 -20.32
C THR A 152 11.97 -22.60 -19.71
N THR A 153 13.11 -21.90 -19.74
CA THR A 153 13.21 -20.52 -19.23
C THR A 153 12.55 -19.51 -20.19
N LEU A 154 12.43 -18.25 -19.78
CA LEU A 154 11.84 -17.17 -20.57
C LEU A 154 12.43 -17.10 -21.99
N GLY A 155 13.76 -17.01 -22.11
CA GLY A 155 14.44 -16.95 -23.41
C GLY A 155 14.22 -18.20 -24.26
N GLY A 156 14.10 -19.37 -23.64
CA GLY A 156 13.79 -20.61 -24.34
C GLY A 156 12.38 -20.65 -24.91
N VAL A 157 11.38 -20.17 -24.16
CA VAL A 157 10.00 -20.08 -24.65
C VAL A 157 9.92 -19.08 -25.79
N LEU A 158 10.58 -17.93 -25.68
CA LEU A 158 10.61 -16.92 -26.74
C LEU A 158 11.24 -17.45 -28.03
N GLN A 159 12.40 -18.10 -27.95
CA GLN A 159 13.05 -18.69 -29.14
C GLN A 159 12.22 -19.81 -29.76
N LYS A 160 11.56 -20.63 -28.92
CA LYS A 160 10.66 -21.68 -29.41
C LYS A 160 9.46 -21.11 -30.17
N GLU A 161 8.84 -20.05 -29.66
CA GLU A 161 7.63 -19.50 -30.25
C GLU A 161 7.92 -18.54 -31.42
N LEU A 162 9.02 -17.79 -31.39
CA LEU A 162 9.36 -16.74 -32.37
C LEU A 162 10.53 -17.09 -33.30
N GLY A 163 11.22 -18.22 -33.08
CA GLY A 163 12.47 -18.55 -33.74
C GLY A 163 13.69 -17.93 -33.02
N ASN A 164 14.89 -18.43 -33.34
CA ASN A 164 16.11 -18.11 -32.61
C ASN A 164 16.42 -16.61 -32.57
N THR A 165 16.41 -15.93 -33.73
CA THR A 165 16.80 -14.52 -33.82
C THR A 165 15.79 -13.60 -33.15
N LEU A 166 14.53 -13.60 -33.62
CA LEU A 166 13.49 -12.71 -33.09
C LEU A 166 13.18 -12.99 -31.62
N GLY A 167 13.18 -14.27 -31.21
CA GLY A 167 12.97 -14.66 -29.82
C GLY A 167 14.11 -14.23 -28.90
N TYR A 168 15.36 -14.30 -29.35
CA TYR A 168 16.50 -13.82 -28.58
C TYR A 168 16.53 -12.29 -28.48
N GLU A 169 16.24 -11.57 -29.56
CA GLU A 169 16.16 -10.10 -29.53
C GLU A 169 15.06 -9.61 -28.59
N LEU A 170 13.87 -10.23 -28.62
CA LEU A 170 12.80 -9.89 -27.69
C LEU A 170 13.19 -10.24 -26.24
N PHE A 171 13.93 -11.32 -26.04
CA PHE A 171 14.47 -11.66 -24.72
C PHE A 171 15.42 -10.56 -24.21
N GLN A 172 16.35 -10.07 -25.04
CA GLN A 172 17.25 -8.97 -24.65
C GLN A 172 16.47 -7.71 -24.29
N HIS A 173 15.49 -7.32 -25.09
CA HIS A 173 14.60 -6.19 -24.78
C HIS A 173 13.91 -6.34 -23.41
N LEU A 174 13.41 -7.53 -23.09
CA LEU A 174 12.81 -7.78 -21.77
C LEU A 174 13.82 -7.68 -20.63
N MET A 175 15.06 -8.11 -20.85
CA MET A 175 16.13 -8.01 -19.85
C MET A 175 16.62 -6.57 -19.67
N GLU A 176 16.62 -5.76 -20.74
CA GLU A 176 16.87 -4.32 -20.67
C GLU A 176 15.76 -3.62 -19.88
N LEU A 177 14.49 -3.99 -20.06
CA LEU A 177 13.40 -3.48 -19.22
C LEU A 177 13.55 -3.91 -17.76
N GLU A 178 13.95 -5.17 -17.51
CA GLU A 178 14.24 -5.63 -16.14
C GLU A 178 15.28 -4.74 -15.47
N GLU A 179 16.38 -4.44 -16.17
CA GLU A 179 17.50 -3.67 -15.64
C GLU A 179 17.22 -2.16 -15.57
N ASN A 180 16.56 -1.58 -16.56
CA ASN A 180 16.38 -0.13 -16.67
C ASN A 180 15.04 0.37 -16.11
N VAL A 181 14.09 -0.53 -15.85
CA VAL A 181 12.76 -0.19 -15.34
C VAL A 181 12.47 -0.91 -14.03
N TYR A 182 12.66 -2.22 -13.93
CA TYR A 182 12.16 -2.98 -12.77
C TYR A 182 13.17 -3.15 -11.64
N ASP A 183 14.47 -3.08 -11.93
CA ASP A 183 15.53 -3.23 -10.94
C ASP A 183 15.58 -2.03 -9.99
N TRP A 184 15.54 -2.33 -8.69
CA TRP A 184 15.54 -1.35 -7.62
C TRP A 184 16.81 -0.52 -7.57
N LYS A 185 17.94 -1.20 -7.74
CA LYS A 185 19.27 -0.65 -7.49
C LYS A 185 19.65 0.37 -8.56
N THR A 186 19.39 0.05 -9.82
CA THR A 186 19.80 0.84 -10.98
C THR A 186 18.82 1.96 -11.32
N SER A 187 17.51 1.71 -11.22
CA SER A 187 16.52 2.62 -11.81
C SER A 187 15.28 2.87 -10.95
N ARG A 188 14.61 1.81 -10.49
CA ARG A 188 13.28 1.92 -9.88
C ARG A 188 13.33 2.61 -8.53
N GLY A 189 14.34 2.33 -7.71
CA GLY A 189 14.52 2.96 -6.40
C GLY A 189 14.61 4.48 -6.53
N ARG A 190 15.38 4.97 -7.51
CA ARG A 190 15.51 6.40 -7.83
C ARG A 190 14.19 7.03 -8.26
N ARG A 191 13.43 6.36 -9.13
CA ARG A 191 12.15 6.88 -9.63
C ARG A 191 11.10 6.95 -8.52
N VAL A 192 10.96 5.87 -7.74
CA VAL A 192 10.05 5.82 -6.58
C VAL A 192 10.42 6.89 -5.57
N PHE A 193 11.71 7.00 -5.22
CA PHE A 193 12.20 8.02 -4.29
C PHE A 193 11.85 9.44 -4.76
N ARG A 194 12.13 9.78 -6.01
CA ARG A 194 11.75 11.08 -6.59
C ARG A 194 10.24 11.31 -6.53
N SER A 195 9.44 10.30 -6.87
CA SER A 195 7.97 10.41 -6.87
C SER A 195 7.45 10.79 -5.47
N ILE A 196 7.93 10.12 -4.43
CA ILE A 196 7.45 10.34 -3.06
C ILE A 196 8.05 11.60 -2.39
N THR A 197 9.21 12.11 -2.84
CA THR A 197 9.84 13.31 -2.26
C THR A 197 9.67 14.58 -3.09
N SER A 198 9.12 14.49 -4.29
CA SER A 198 8.90 15.65 -5.17
C SER A 198 7.67 16.48 -4.76
N ASN A 199 7.55 17.69 -5.34
CA ASN A 199 6.39 18.55 -5.10
C ASN A 199 5.13 17.95 -5.75
N TRP A 200 4.11 17.71 -4.94
CA TRP A 200 2.81 17.26 -5.39
C TRP A 200 1.96 18.44 -5.85
N THR A 201 1.10 18.23 -6.86
CA THR A 201 0.19 19.26 -7.40
C THR A 201 -1.27 18.87 -7.20
N THR A 202 -2.13 19.81 -6.80
CA THR A 202 -3.59 19.60 -6.78
C THR A 202 -4.14 19.60 -8.21
N ARG A 203 -5.32 18.99 -8.40
CA ARG A 203 -6.09 19.19 -9.62
C ARG A 203 -6.77 20.57 -9.55
N MET A 204 -6.39 21.48 -10.44
CA MET A 204 -7.26 22.57 -10.87
C MET A 204 -8.49 21.96 -11.56
N SER A 205 -9.68 22.30 -11.05
CA SER A 205 -10.97 22.02 -11.66
C SER A 205 -11.06 22.72 -13.03
N VAL A 206 -10.49 22.13 -14.08
CA VAL A 206 -10.84 22.49 -15.46
C VAL A 206 -12.10 21.71 -15.83
N GLY A 207 -13.20 22.15 -15.23
CA GLY A 207 -14.52 21.98 -15.85
C GLY A 207 -14.61 23.01 -16.95
N GLY A 208 -14.36 22.62 -18.19
CA GLY A 208 -14.59 23.50 -19.33
C GLY A 208 -13.74 23.19 -20.55
N VAL A 209 -14.43 22.61 -21.53
CA VAL A 209 -14.13 22.64 -22.98
C VAL A 209 -13.15 21.57 -23.48
N ASP A 210 -13.72 20.67 -24.26
CA ASP A 210 -13.06 19.64 -25.04
C ASP A 210 -12.06 20.22 -26.05
N GLY A 211 -10.86 19.64 -26.07
CA GLY A 211 -10.08 19.48 -27.30
C GLY A 211 -9.19 20.64 -27.74
N GLU A 212 -7.98 20.73 -27.17
CA GLU A 212 -6.79 21.08 -27.94
C GLU A 212 -5.56 20.49 -27.23
N GLU A 213 -4.87 19.56 -27.91
CA GLU A 213 -3.62 18.98 -27.45
C GLU A 213 -2.53 20.06 -27.51
N VAL A 214 -2.08 20.54 -26.35
CA VAL A 214 -0.90 21.41 -26.28
C VAL A 214 0.34 20.50 -26.32
N SER A 215 1.06 20.55 -27.43
CA SER A 215 2.32 19.83 -27.64
C SER A 215 3.45 20.43 -26.79
N GLU A 216 4.13 19.58 -26.00
CA GLU A 216 5.27 19.89 -25.11
C GLU A 216 6.61 20.11 -25.84
N GLN A 217 6.61 20.70 -27.03
CA GLN A 217 7.84 21.08 -27.74
C GLN A 217 7.97 22.58 -27.81
N ASP A 218 8.55 23.20 -26.78
CA ASP A 218 9.31 24.47 -26.90
C ASP A 218 10.04 24.79 -25.58
N SER A 219 11.19 24.15 -25.38
CA SER A 219 12.15 24.49 -24.33
C SER A 219 13.23 25.46 -24.83
N ASN A 220 12.84 26.51 -25.56
CA ASN A 220 13.79 27.54 -26.00
C ASN A 220 13.32 28.97 -25.68
N ALA A 221 13.95 29.52 -24.63
CA ALA A 221 14.30 30.93 -24.43
C ALA A 221 13.29 31.99 -24.93
N GLY A 222 12.32 32.31 -24.07
CA GLY A 222 11.57 33.57 -24.15
C GLY A 222 11.19 34.03 -22.76
N SER A 223 11.81 35.12 -22.28
CA SER A 223 11.46 35.84 -21.05
C SER A 223 10.10 36.55 -21.22
N GLY A 224 9.06 35.77 -21.43
CA GLY A 224 7.68 36.21 -21.40
C GLY A 224 7.15 36.07 -19.99
N SER A 225 6.66 37.17 -19.42
CA SER A 225 5.81 37.23 -18.23
C SER A 225 4.51 36.45 -18.48
N GLY A 226 4.62 35.12 -18.57
CA GLY A 226 3.53 34.19 -18.79
C GLY A 226 2.73 34.06 -17.52
N ILE A 227 1.43 34.31 -17.64
CA ILE A 227 0.40 34.01 -16.66
C ILE A 227 0.63 32.57 -16.20
N SER A 228 1.18 32.39 -15.00
CA SER A 228 1.34 31.06 -14.40
C SER A 228 -0.06 30.50 -14.29
N SER A 229 -0.39 29.52 -15.14
CA SER A 229 -1.54 28.66 -14.92
C SER A 229 -1.37 28.09 -13.51
N GLY A 230 -2.17 28.61 -12.58
CA GLY A 230 -2.01 28.41 -11.15
C GLY A 230 -2.27 26.96 -10.76
N LEU A 231 -1.39 26.03 -11.10
CA LEU A 231 -1.42 24.72 -10.49
C LEU A 231 -0.98 24.91 -9.05
N ASP A 232 -1.95 24.92 -8.14
CA ASP A 232 -1.70 24.99 -6.70
C ASP A 232 -0.91 23.73 -6.31
N CYS A 233 0.40 23.90 -6.15
CA CYS A 233 1.27 22.86 -5.63
C CYS A 233 0.85 22.56 -4.18
N ILE A 234 0.49 21.31 -3.90
CA ILE A 234 0.29 20.79 -2.53
C ILE A 234 1.62 20.82 -1.77
N GLY A 235 2.74 20.72 -2.51
CA GLY A 235 4.10 20.74 -1.95
C GLY A 235 4.65 19.35 -1.68
N ASN A 236 5.79 19.28 -0.99
CA ASN A 236 6.42 18.01 -0.60
C ASN A 236 5.67 17.36 0.58
N PRO A 237 5.49 16.02 0.59
CA PRO A 237 4.80 15.33 1.68
C PRO A 237 5.43 15.59 3.04
N SER A 238 4.60 15.88 4.03
CA SER A 238 5.00 16.04 5.42
C SER A 238 5.17 14.70 6.12
N ILE A 239 4.35 13.71 5.77
CA ILE A 239 4.35 12.35 6.32
C ILE A 239 4.23 11.34 5.18
N ILE A 240 5.02 10.27 5.23
CA ILE A 240 5.07 9.22 4.21
C ILE A 240 4.94 7.87 4.91
N CYS A 241 3.88 7.13 4.60
CA CYS A 241 3.63 5.78 5.09
C CYS A 241 3.92 4.77 3.98
N LEU A 242 4.93 3.92 4.20
CA LEU A 242 5.36 2.89 3.26
C LEU A 242 4.91 1.50 3.72
N GLN A 243 4.42 0.68 2.79
CA GLN A 243 4.04 -0.72 3.01
C GLN A 243 4.91 -1.67 2.18
N GLU A 244 5.00 -2.93 2.60
CA GLU A 244 5.89 -3.96 2.04
C GLU A 244 7.38 -3.57 2.00
N TYR A 245 7.80 -2.62 2.82
CA TYR A 245 9.13 -1.99 2.83
C TYR A 245 10.26 -2.99 3.13
N ASP A 246 10.72 -3.67 2.09
CA ASP A 246 11.79 -4.68 2.06
C ASP A 246 13.10 -4.13 1.44
N VAL A 247 13.08 -2.86 1.02
CA VAL A 247 14.24 -2.14 0.48
C VAL A 247 15.11 -1.49 1.55
N HIS A 248 14.76 -1.62 2.83
CA HIS A 248 15.42 -0.93 3.94
C HIS A 248 16.93 -1.18 4.03
N ALA A 249 17.38 -2.38 3.64
CA ALA A 249 18.80 -2.75 3.58
C ALA A 249 19.41 -2.61 2.18
N SER A 250 18.59 -2.36 1.15
CA SER A 250 19.03 -2.21 -0.23
C SER A 250 19.69 -0.87 -0.43
N LYS A 251 20.89 -0.88 -1.00
CA LYS A 251 21.56 0.34 -1.46
C LYS A 251 21.25 0.61 -2.93
N ALA A 252 21.00 1.86 -3.27
CA ALA A 252 20.69 2.29 -4.63
C ALA A 252 21.13 3.76 -4.84
N LEU A 253 21.12 4.18 -6.11
CA LEU A 253 21.42 5.56 -6.49
C LEU A 253 20.15 6.41 -6.46
N TYR A 254 19.79 6.93 -5.29
CA TYR A 254 18.56 7.70 -5.10
C TYR A 254 18.65 9.15 -5.57
N ARG A 255 19.82 9.76 -5.39
CA ARG A 255 20.09 11.17 -5.71
C ARG A 255 21.06 11.24 -6.87
N SER A 256 20.80 12.13 -7.83
CA SER A 256 21.80 12.49 -8.85
C SER A 256 22.71 13.54 -8.25
N CYS A 257 24.02 13.32 -8.26
CA CYS A 257 24.97 14.42 -8.12
C CYS A 257 24.81 15.31 -9.35
N THR A 258 24.06 16.42 -9.21
CA THR A 258 23.88 17.41 -10.28
C THR A 258 25.03 18.40 -10.34
N ASP A 259 25.93 18.38 -9.37
CA ASP A 259 27.07 19.26 -9.33
C ASP A 259 28.25 18.53 -9.97
N ASP A 260 28.94 19.19 -10.91
CA ASP A 260 30.12 18.74 -11.67
C ASP A 260 31.32 18.30 -10.80
N THR A 261 31.13 18.06 -9.51
CA THR A 261 32.14 17.41 -8.69
C THR A 261 32.19 15.94 -9.10
N THR A 262 33.39 15.48 -9.44
CA THR A 262 33.69 14.10 -9.86
C THR A 262 33.53 13.08 -8.73
N ASP A 263 32.67 13.37 -7.75
CA ASP A 263 32.41 12.50 -6.62
C ASP A 263 31.58 11.32 -7.14
N GLU A 264 32.15 10.12 -7.01
CA GLU A 264 31.53 8.87 -7.41
C GLU A 264 30.10 8.80 -6.85
N GLU A 265 29.12 8.44 -7.68
CA GLU A 265 27.73 8.29 -7.23
C GLU A 265 27.69 7.22 -6.11
N GLU A 266 27.52 7.64 -4.86
CA GLU A 266 27.55 6.74 -3.71
C GLU A 266 26.19 6.04 -3.55
N GLU A 267 26.22 4.70 -3.51
CA GLU A 267 25.03 3.93 -3.18
C GLU A 267 24.70 4.05 -1.68
N GLU A 268 23.53 4.58 -1.39
CA GLU A 268 23.02 4.78 -0.04
C GLU A 268 21.75 3.95 0.19
N THR A 269 21.37 3.73 1.44
CA THR A 269 20.07 3.12 1.75
C THR A 269 18.94 4.14 1.56
N PHE A 270 17.72 3.65 1.36
CA PHE A 270 16.56 4.52 1.23
C PHE A 270 16.38 5.47 2.43
N ALA A 271 16.61 4.99 3.66
CA ALA A 271 16.52 5.80 4.86
C ALA A 271 17.59 6.91 4.91
N GLN A 272 18.82 6.63 4.45
CA GLN A 272 19.88 7.62 4.33
C GLN A 272 19.50 8.72 3.33
N ALA A 273 18.98 8.35 2.16
CA ALA A 273 18.50 9.30 1.17
C ALA A 273 17.36 10.18 1.72
N MET A 274 16.40 9.59 2.44
CA MET A 274 15.31 10.31 3.10
C MET A 274 15.83 11.29 4.17
N LYS A 275 16.83 10.89 4.94
CA LYS A 275 17.47 11.75 5.96
C LYS A 275 18.09 13.00 5.37
N VAL A 276 18.76 12.87 4.21
CA VAL A 276 19.33 13.99 3.46
C VAL A 276 18.23 14.92 2.94
N MET A 277 17.06 14.38 2.58
CA MET A 277 15.88 15.16 2.17
C MET A 277 15.14 15.84 3.33
N GLY A 278 15.66 15.77 4.56
CA GLY A 278 15.08 16.43 5.73
C GLY A 278 14.01 15.61 6.46
N TYR A 279 13.91 14.31 6.18
CA TYR A 279 12.99 13.41 6.88
C TYR A 279 13.69 12.68 8.02
N ASP A 280 12.97 12.42 9.08
CA ASP A 280 13.26 11.33 10.00
C ASP A 280 12.33 10.16 9.67
N GLY A 281 12.71 8.94 10.05
CA GLY A 281 11.89 7.78 9.73
C GLY A 281 12.19 6.56 10.57
N ILE A 282 11.19 5.69 10.67
CA ILE A 282 11.26 4.44 11.43
C ILE A 282 10.73 3.29 10.58
N PHE A 283 11.48 2.21 10.54
CA PHE A 283 11.09 0.92 10.00
C PHE A 283 10.48 0.04 11.10
N PHE A 284 9.32 -0.53 10.81
CA PHE A 284 8.59 -1.47 11.66
C PHE A 284 8.60 -2.84 10.96
N PRO A 285 9.66 -3.67 11.16
CA PRO A 285 9.73 -5.00 10.57
C PRO A 285 8.57 -5.88 11.06
N GLY A 286 8.02 -6.66 10.14
CA GLY A 286 7.16 -7.78 10.48
C GLY A 286 7.95 -8.95 11.05
N SER A 287 7.27 -10.06 11.28
CA SER A 287 7.83 -11.28 11.87
C SER A 287 9.04 -11.84 11.13
N SER A 288 9.07 -11.72 9.81
CA SER A 288 10.19 -12.19 8.99
C SER A 288 11.47 -11.36 9.13
N GLY A 289 11.37 -10.13 9.68
CA GLY A 289 12.46 -9.14 9.75
C GLY A 289 12.88 -8.56 8.39
N LYS A 290 12.37 -9.07 7.27
CA LYS A 290 12.81 -8.70 5.91
C LYS A 290 11.94 -7.67 5.22
N SER A 291 10.70 -7.52 5.67
CA SER A 291 9.72 -6.58 5.14
C SER A 291 8.84 -6.14 6.30
N GLY A 292 8.13 -5.03 6.11
CA GLY A 292 7.23 -4.47 7.11
C GLY A 292 6.62 -3.18 6.61
N VAL A 293 6.39 -2.26 7.53
CA VAL A 293 5.92 -0.91 7.21
C VAL A 293 6.97 0.11 7.67
N ALA A 294 7.03 1.28 7.04
CA ALA A 294 7.90 2.36 7.48
C ALA A 294 7.16 3.69 7.45
N THR A 295 7.45 4.57 8.40
CA THR A 295 6.86 5.91 8.43
C THR A 295 7.97 6.95 8.49
N PHE A 296 7.96 7.88 7.54
CA PHE A 296 8.87 9.02 7.48
C PHE A 296 8.08 10.31 7.72
N TRP A 297 8.67 11.29 8.38
CA TRP A 297 8.09 12.62 8.58
C TRP A 297 9.16 13.70 8.41
N LYS A 298 8.75 14.87 7.93
CA LYS A 298 9.64 16.02 7.83
C LYS A 298 10.04 16.55 9.20
N ARG A 299 11.35 16.69 9.43
CA ARG A 299 11.93 17.11 10.71
C ARG A 299 11.61 18.55 11.09
N ASP A 300 11.37 19.41 10.10
CA ASP A 300 11.03 20.83 10.31
C ASP A 300 9.53 21.08 10.52
N GLU A 301 8.67 20.08 10.26
CA GLU A 301 7.22 20.17 10.46
C GLU A 301 6.74 19.33 11.67
N PHE A 302 7.34 18.16 11.90
CA PHE A 302 6.95 17.22 12.96
C PHE A 302 8.15 16.72 13.76
N GLN A 303 7.89 16.42 15.04
CA GLN A 303 8.83 15.73 15.93
C GLN A 303 8.10 14.64 16.71
N LEU A 304 8.82 13.63 17.21
CA LEU A 304 8.23 12.64 18.11
C LEU A 304 7.80 13.28 19.44
N ASP A 305 6.60 12.94 19.92
CA ASP A 305 6.09 13.45 21.20
C ASP A 305 6.60 12.63 22.40
N ILE A 306 7.90 12.76 22.66
CA ILE A 306 8.60 12.21 23.81
C ILE A 306 8.84 13.28 24.88
N THR A 307 9.24 12.86 26.09
CA THR A 307 9.48 13.82 27.18
C THR A 307 10.71 14.68 26.91
N ARG A 308 10.78 15.86 27.53
CA ARG A 308 11.95 16.73 27.44
C ARG A 308 13.18 16.02 28.00
N GLU A 309 13.02 15.26 29.07
CA GLU A 309 14.09 14.45 29.66
C GLU A 309 14.63 13.42 28.67
N ASP A 310 13.75 12.81 27.85
CA ASP A 310 14.16 11.89 26.79
C ASP A 310 14.95 12.63 25.69
N TRP A 311 14.49 13.82 25.27
CA TRP A 311 15.24 14.66 24.31
C TRP A 311 16.62 15.07 24.83
N GLU A 312 16.70 15.54 26.08
CA GLU A 312 17.97 15.94 26.69
C GLU A 312 18.94 14.76 26.82
N GLN A 313 18.44 13.53 26.99
CA GLN A 313 19.27 12.32 26.97
C GLN A 313 19.83 12.02 25.58
N ILE A 314 19.05 12.26 24.53
CA ILE A 314 19.47 12.12 23.12
C ILE A 314 20.55 13.16 22.80
N GLU A 315 20.28 14.45 23.04
CA GLU A 315 21.22 15.56 22.75
C GLU A 315 22.56 15.44 23.52
N LYS A 316 22.51 15.04 24.80
CA LYS A 316 23.72 14.85 25.63
C LYS A 316 24.60 13.71 25.13
N LYS A 317 24.08 12.80 24.32
CA LYS A 317 24.85 11.71 23.73
C LYS A 317 25.40 12.05 22.36
N GLU A 318 24.62 12.72 21.50
CA GLU A 318 25.12 13.25 20.22
C GLU A 318 26.31 14.19 20.44
N SER A 319 26.29 15.00 21.50
CA SER A 319 27.41 15.87 21.88
C SER A 319 28.61 15.12 22.48
N LYS A 320 28.49 13.82 22.78
CA LYS A 320 29.53 12.98 23.40
C LYS A 320 30.11 11.90 22.46
N GLU A 321 29.94 12.03 21.14
CA GLU A 321 30.51 11.13 20.10
C GLU A 321 32.06 11.07 20.07
N LEU A 322 32.69 10.57 21.13
CA LEU A 322 34.14 10.30 21.15
C LEU A 322 34.53 8.99 21.88
N ASP A 323 33.61 8.30 22.54
CA ASP A 323 33.87 6.96 23.10
C ASP A 323 33.07 5.89 22.34
N LYS A 324 33.77 5.17 21.45
CA LYS A 324 33.24 4.19 20.49
C LYS A 324 32.70 2.88 21.11
N ASP A 325 32.75 2.74 22.43
CA ASP A 325 32.54 1.45 23.10
C ASP A 325 31.22 1.37 23.92
N ALA A 326 30.34 2.37 23.85
CA ALA A 326 29.07 2.43 24.61
C ALA A 326 27.80 2.62 23.76
N GLU A 327 27.85 2.24 22.49
CA GLU A 327 26.76 2.32 21.52
C GLU A 327 25.87 1.07 21.59
N GLU A 328 24.64 1.16 22.13
CA GLU A 328 23.51 0.33 21.63
C GLU A 328 22.13 0.80 22.16
N ASP A 329 22.04 1.46 23.33
CA ASP A 329 20.73 1.57 24.01
C ASP A 329 19.91 2.88 23.87
N ILE A 330 20.41 3.96 23.25
CA ILE A 330 19.74 5.30 23.36
C ILE A 330 19.44 6.02 22.03
N TYR A 331 19.95 5.56 20.89
CA TYR A 331 19.47 6.10 19.61
C TYR A 331 18.06 5.59 19.32
N ILE A 332 17.22 6.43 18.72
CA ILE A 332 16.06 5.90 17.98
C ILE A 332 16.69 5.00 16.93
N SER A 333 16.64 3.70 17.17
CA SER A 333 16.97 2.75 16.12
C SER A 333 16.04 3.09 14.96
N ASP A 334 16.61 3.27 13.76
CA ASP A 334 15.86 3.41 12.51
C ASP A 334 14.91 2.20 12.30
N THR A 335 14.99 1.17 13.15
CA THR A 335 14.17 -0.03 13.19
C THR A 335 13.60 -0.28 14.59
N ILE A 336 12.28 -0.49 14.71
CA ILE A 336 11.62 -0.90 15.96
C ILE A 336 11.18 -2.36 15.85
N PRO A 337 11.83 -3.30 16.55
CA PRO A 337 11.48 -4.73 16.46
C PRO A 337 10.03 -5.02 16.82
N LEU A 338 9.47 -6.08 16.25
CA LEU A 338 8.11 -6.51 16.51
C LEU A 338 7.87 -6.78 18.01
N GLY A 339 6.75 -6.29 18.54
CA GLY A 339 6.39 -6.43 19.96
C GLY A 339 7.10 -5.45 20.90
N THR A 340 7.89 -4.53 20.38
CA THR A 340 8.59 -3.50 21.16
C THR A 340 7.92 -2.13 21.02
N ASN A 341 8.26 -1.23 21.94
CA ASN A 341 7.89 0.17 21.87
C ASN A 341 9.08 1.04 22.31
N TRP A 342 9.11 2.28 21.84
CA TRP A 342 10.14 3.24 22.20
C TRP A 342 9.48 4.50 22.78
N LYS A 343 9.83 4.79 24.04
CA LYS A 343 9.44 6.00 24.80
C LYS A 343 7.94 6.34 24.76
N GLN A 344 7.07 5.32 24.63
CA GLN A 344 5.61 5.49 24.48
C GLN A 344 5.19 6.37 23.30
N ALA A 345 6.08 6.64 22.35
CA ALA A 345 5.82 7.44 21.17
C ALA A 345 5.86 6.60 19.89
N VAL A 346 6.46 5.41 19.93
CA VAL A 346 6.64 4.55 18.75
C VAL A 346 6.37 3.10 19.13
N PHE A 347 5.61 2.40 18.30
CA PHE A 347 5.12 1.06 18.59
C PHE A 347 5.12 0.16 17.35
N ASN A 348 5.50 -1.10 17.51
CA ASN A 348 5.38 -2.14 16.49
C ASN A 348 4.63 -3.36 17.05
N TYR A 349 3.47 -3.70 16.50
CA TYR A 349 2.63 -4.80 16.99
C TYR A 349 2.41 -5.88 15.92
N ASP A 350 2.50 -7.14 16.34
CA ASP A 350 2.00 -8.30 15.60
C ASP A 350 0.46 -8.28 15.68
N LEU A 351 -0.23 -8.48 14.55
CA LEU A 351 -1.69 -8.50 14.52
C LEU A 351 -2.29 -9.83 15.00
N MET A 352 -1.47 -10.88 15.17
CA MET A 352 -1.81 -12.16 15.79
C MET A 352 -3.08 -12.78 15.19
N GLU A 353 -3.13 -12.87 13.87
CA GLU A 353 -4.33 -13.20 13.13
C GLU A 353 -4.74 -14.66 13.31
N GLU A 354 -5.99 -14.85 13.71
CA GLU A 354 -6.60 -16.15 13.92
C GLU A 354 -7.74 -16.38 12.92
N TYR A 355 -7.95 -17.62 12.48
CA TYR A 355 -8.91 -17.93 11.42
C TYR A 355 -9.51 -19.35 11.57
N TYR A 356 -10.68 -19.58 10.95
CA TYR A 356 -11.28 -20.91 10.84
C TYR A 356 -10.69 -21.63 9.63
N GLY A 357 -9.64 -22.40 9.87
CA GLY A 357 -8.90 -23.10 8.83
C GLY A 357 -9.62 -24.32 8.25
N ARG A 358 -9.47 -24.53 6.94
CA ARG A 358 -9.99 -25.72 6.23
C ARG A 358 -9.05 -26.93 6.30
N SER A 359 -7.77 -26.72 6.56
CA SER A 359 -6.75 -27.77 6.52
C SER A 359 -6.51 -28.37 7.90
N GLY A 360 -7.24 -29.45 8.21
CA GLY A 360 -7.05 -30.26 9.42
C GLY A 360 -8.14 -31.32 9.50
N ALA A 361 -7.81 -32.53 9.98
CA ALA A 361 -8.84 -33.47 10.41
C ALA A 361 -9.69 -32.72 11.44
N ILE A 362 -10.96 -32.50 11.12
CA ILE A 362 -11.90 -31.72 11.92
C ILE A 362 -11.92 -32.32 13.32
N SER A 363 -11.12 -31.78 14.24
CA SER A 363 -11.41 -31.96 15.64
C SER A 363 -12.71 -31.19 15.85
N SER A 364 -13.67 -31.81 16.54
CA SER A 364 -15.00 -31.27 16.80
C SER A 364 -15.03 -29.94 17.58
N SER A 365 -13.88 -29.33 17.82
CA SER A 365 -13.72 -28.02 18.42
C SER A 365 -13.70 -26.93 17.34
N SER A 366 -14.61 -25.97 17.45
CA SER A 366 -14.66 -24.68 16.75
C SER A 366 -13.45 -23.78 17.08
N GLN A 367 -12.24 -24.33 17.11
CA GLN A 367 -11.04 -23.66 17.57
C GLN A 367 -10.44 -22.86 16.41
N LEU A 368 -10.17 -21.59 16.68
CA LEU A 368 -9.44 -20.75 15.75
C LEU A 368 -7.99 -21.22 15.64
N THR A 369 -7.47 -21.18 14.43
CA THR A 369 -6.06 -21.47 14.13
C THR A 369 -5.32 -20.15 14.00
N LEU A 370 -4.21 -20.00 14.72
CA LEU A 370 -3.31 -18.86 14.54
C LEU A 370 -2.56 -19.00 13.21
N LEU A 371 -2.46 -17.92 12.44
CA LEU A 371 -1.65 -17.89 11.22
C LEU A 371 -0.18 -18.18 11.53
N THR A 372 0.49 -18.82 10.57
CA THR A 372 1.92 -19.06 10.67
C THR A 372 2.65 -17.74 10.80
N GLU A 373 3.72 -17.71 11.60
CA GLU A 373 4.45 -16.48 11.89
C GLU A 373 4.87 -15.72 10.64
N LEU A 374 5.29 -16.42 9.58
CA LEU A 374 5.71 -15.81 8.32
C LEU A 374 4.58 -15.14 7.53
N ASP A 375 3.33 -15.55 7.74
CA ASP A 375 2.17 -14.96 7.07
C ASP A 375 1.55 -13.81 7.86
N ARG A 376 1.86 -13.68 9.17
CA ARG A 376 1.31 -12.63 10.03
C ARG A 376 1.81 -11.24 9.64
N LYS A 377 0.92 -10.27 9.75
CA LYS A 377 1.13 -8.85 9.48
C LYS A 377 1.42 -8.09 10.76
N ASN A 378 1.97 -6.90 10.58
CA ASN A 378 2.25 -5.98 11.67
C ASN A 378 1.64 -4.61 11.41
N VAL A 379 1.46 -3.86 12.49
CA VAL A 379 1.11 -2.44 12.47
C VAL A 379 2.21 -1.65 13.16
N GLY A 380 2.74 -0.67 12.45
CA GLY A 380 3.66 0.33 13.00
C GLY A 380 2.89 1.63 13.25
N PHE A 381 3.06 2.24 14.41
CA PHE A 381 2.46 3.55 14.65
C PHE A 381 3.30 4.40 15.58
N LEU A 382 3.13 5.71 15.41
CA LEU A 382 3.90 6.71 16.14
C LEU A 382 3.06 7.93 16.51
N ARG A 383 3.53 8.66 17.51
CA ARG A 383 2.91 9.86 18.08
C ARG A 383 3.78 11.06 17.74
N LEU A 384 3.28 11.91 16.84
CA LEU A 384 3.96 13.12 16.39
C LEU A 384 3.36 14.35 17.03
N LYS A 385 4.22 15.33 17.31
CA LYS A 385 3.84 16.70 17.63
C LYS A 385 4.14 17.58 16.43
N HIS A 386 3.11 18.23 15.91
CA HIS A 386 3.28 19.24 14.86
C HIS A 386 3.96 20.47 15.47
N ILE A 387 5.09 20.90 14.91
CA ILE A 387 5.96 21.93 15.50
C ILE A 387 5.23 23.26 15.60
N HIS A 388 4.47 23.65 14.58
CA HIS A 388 3.83 24.96 14.52
C HIS A 388 2.57 25.06 15.38
N THR A 389 1.71 24.05 15.35
CA THR A 389 0.43 24.07 16.10
C THR A 389 0.55 23.44 17.48
N SER A 390 1.67 22.77 17.79
CA SER A 390 1.86 21.94 18.98
C SER A 390 0.82 20.83 19.17
N ARG A 391 0.05 20.51 18.14
CA ARG A 391 -0.97 19.45 18.17
C ARG A 391 -0.35 18.08 18.06
N ILE A 392 -0.99 17.11 18.70
CA ILE A 392 -0.57 15.72 18.69
C ILE A 392 -1.35 14.96 17.62
N LEU A 393 -0.61 14.22 16.80
CA LEU A 393 -1.12 13.37 15.75
C LEU A 393 -0.58 11.95 15.93
N TRP A 394 -1.48 10.98 16.06
CA TRP A 394 -1.13 9.57 15.95
C TRP A 394 -1.19 9.13 14.50
N VAL A 395 -0.13 8.50 14.01
CA VAL A 395 -0.06 7.98 12.65
C VAL A 395 0.09 6.46 12.72
N PHE A 396 -0.95 5.75 12.27
CA PHE A 396 -0.93 4.30 12.11
C PHE A 396 -0.61 3.96 10.66
N ASN A 397 0.33 3.04 10.47
CA ASN A 397 0.70 2.48 9.17
C ASN A 397 0.44 0.97 9.17
N VAL A 398 -0.43 0.51 8.28
CA VAL A 398 -0.90 -0.88 8.22
C VAL A 398 -0.65 -1.49 6.85
N HIS A 399 -0.47 -2.80 6.82
CA HIS A 399 -0.57 -3.59 5.61
C HIS A 399 -1.33 -4.89 5.90
N LEU A 400 -2.65 -4.87 5.65
CA LEU A 400 -3.56 -5.96 5.96
C LEU A 400 -3.35 -7.17 5.05
N MET A 401 -3.90 -8.33 5.42
CA MET A 401 -3.77 -9.56 4.67
C MET A 401 -4.30 -9.45 3.23
N THR A 402 -3.55 -9.94 2.24
CA THR A 402 -4.02 -9.93 0.84
C THR A 402 -5.21 -10.89 0.63
N THR A 403 -6.11 -10.55 -0.29
CA THR A 403 -7.19 -11.46 -0.75
C THR A 403 -6.67 -12.82 -1.21
N SER A 404 -5.45 -12.88 -1.73
CA SER A 404 -4.83 -14.12 -2.21
C SER A 404 -4.38 -15.06 -1.09
N ARG A 405 -4.34 -14.58 0.15
CA ARG A 405 -4.01 -15.33 1.36
C ARG A 405 -5.24 -15.50 2.26
N ASP A 406 -6.13 -14.52 2.27
CA ASP A 406 -7.44 -14.57 2.92
C ASP A 406 -8.54 -14.98 1.92
N ASN A 407 -8.59 -16.28 1.61
CA ASN A 407 -9.48 -16.86 0.60
C ASN A 407 -10.07 -18.21 1.00
N GLU A 408 -11.02 -18.69 0.20
CA GLU A 408 -11.78 -19.93 0.39
C GLU A 408 -10.94 -21.21 0.43
N ARG A 409 -9.66 -21.20 0.04
CA ARG A 409 -8.80 -22.38 0.18
C ARG A 409 -8.22 -22.50 1.58
N LEU A 410 -8.01 -21.36 2.24
CA LEU A 410 -7.42 -21.29 3.56
C LEU A 410 -8.49 -21.30 4.64
N THR A 411 -9.52 -20.47 4.48
CA THR A 411 -10.58 -20.21 5.46
C THR A 411 -11.98 -20.58 4.94
N PHE A 412 -12.90 -20.88 5.86
CA PHE A 412 -14.34 -20.98 5.59
C PHE A 412 -15.01 -19.62 5.29
N TYR A 413 -14.40 -18.52 5.70
CA TYR A 413 -14.93 -17.15 5.65
C TYR A 413 -13.91 -16.20 4.98
N PRO A 414 -13.83 -16.16 3.64
CA PRO A 414 -12.92 -15.26 2.93
C PRO A 414 -13.14 -13.79 3.32
N GLY A 415 -12.15 -13.17 3.95
CA GLY A 415 -12.26 -11.83 4.53
C GLY A 415 -12.11 -11.80 6.06
N GLU A 416 -12.22 -12.94 6.76
CA GLU A 416 -12.26 -12.96 8.22
C GLU A 416 -10.94 -12.52 8.86
N ILE A 417 -9.81 -12.85 8.22
CA ILE A 417 -8.48 -12.49 8.71
C ILE A 417 -8.39 -10.97 8.74
N ARG A 418 -8.73 -10.31 7.62
CA ARG A 418 -8.74 -8.84 7.52
C ARG A 418 -9.71 -8.19 8.49
N SER A 419 -10.91 -8.74 8.68
CA SER A 419 -11.84 -8.21 9.68
C SER A 419 -11.26 -8.29 11.10
N ARG A 420 -10.53 -9.35 11.45
CA ARG A 420 -9.88 -9.47 12.76
C ARG A 420 -8.69 -8.54 12.91
N GLU A 421 -7.88 -8.35 11.87
CA GLU A 421 -6.83 -7.34 11.85
C GLU A 421 -7.40 -5.95 12.15
N ILE A 422 -8.53 -5.59 11.51
CA ILE A 422 -9.24 -4.33 11.77
C ILE A 422 -9.69 -4.22 13.25
N VAL A 423 -10.21 -5.30 13.85
CA VAL A 423 -10.54 -5.33 15.28
C VAL A 423 -9.32 -5.07 16.15
N THR A 424 -8.20 -5.74 15.86
CA THR A 424 -6.94 -5.55 16.59
C THR A 424 -6.48 -4.11 16.52
N ILE A 425 -6.49 -3.50 15.32
CA ILE A 425 -6.16 -2.08 15.13
C ILE A 425 -7.14 -1.18 15.90
N SER A 426 -8.45 -1.48 15.87
CA SER A 426 -9.47 -0.79 16.69
C SER A 426 -9.13 -0.76 18.17
N ASN A 427 -8.72 -1.91 18.70
CA ASN A 427 -8.33 -2.05 20.09
C ASN A 427 -7.03 -1.30 20.41
N LEU A 428 -6.06 -1.30 19.49
CA LEU A 428 -4.81 -0.55 19.65
C LEU A 428 -5.03 0.96 19.69
N VAL A 429 -5.86 1.51 18.80
CA VAL A 429 -6.25 2.93 18.84
C VAL A 429 -6.92 3.25 20.19
N LYS A 430 -7.90 2.45 20.61
CA LYS A 430 -8.56 2.63 21.91
C LYS A 430 -7.58 2.53 23.09
N GLN A 431 -6.60 1.63 23.00
CA GLN A 431 -5.63 1.41 24.07
C GLN A 431 -4.66 2.58 24.21
N HIS A 432 -4.13 3.11 23.11
CA HIS A 432 -3.04 4.08 23.14
C HIS A 432 -3.54 5.53 23.11
N VAL A 433 -4.62 5.81 22.40
CA VAL A 433 -5.18 7.17 22.29
C VAL A 433 -6.06 7.51 23.50
N ASN A 434 -6.89 6.58 24.02
CA ASN A 434 -7.82 6.90 25.11
C ASN A 434 -7.22 6.78 26.52
N LYS A 435 -6.15 6.00 26.73
CA LYS A 435 -5.58 5.77 28.07
C LYS A 435 -4.59 6.86 28.50
N GLY A 436 -4.35 7.89 27.68
CA GLY A 436 -3.46 9.02 27.98
C GLY A 436 -3.87 9.92 29.16
N GLY A 437 -4.82 9.48 30.01
CA GLY A 437 -5.49 10.22 31.09
C GLY A 437 -4.63 10.75 32.25
N GLY A 438 -3.35 11.08 32.01
CA GLY A 438 -2.47 11.80 32.94
C GLY A 438 -1.74 13.00 32.35
N ARG A 439 -1.76 13.22 31.02
CA ARG A 439 -1.21 14.43 30.38
C ARG A 439 -2.35 15.12 29.67
N ASP A 440 -2.56 16.41 29.94
CA ASP A 440 -3.49 17.32 29.26
C ASP A 440 -4.15 16.71 28.00
N ASN A 441 -5.33 16.12 28.18
CA ASN A 441 -6.10 15.34 27.19
C ASN A 441 -6.70 16.23 26.08
N LYS A 442 -5.86 17.10 25.50
CA LYS A 442 -6.22 18.09 24.49
C LYS A 442 -6.19 17.42 23.14
N GLY A 443 -7.36 16.92 22.71
CA GLY A 443 -7.71 16.70 21.30
C GLY A 443 -6.61 16.11 20.43
N GLU A 444 -6.12 14.93 20.78
CA GLU A 444 -5.19 14.19 19.92
C GLU A 444 -5.94 13.72 18.67
N ASP A 445 -5.36 13.96 17.51
CA ASP A 445 -5.90 13.48 16.24
C ASP A 445 -5.28 12.13 15.88
N VAL A 446 -6.00 11.32 15.12
CA VAL A 446 -5.52 10.03 14.64
C VAL A 446 -5.63 9.99 13.13
N VAL A 447 -4.61 9.47 12.46
CA VAL A 447 -4.65 9.08 11.05
C VAL A 447 -4.24 7.61 10.93
N LEU A 448 -5.04 6.81 10.21
CA LEU A 448 -4.70 5.44 9.84
C LEU A 448 -4.48 5.37 8.33
N ALA A 449 -3.25 5.13 7.92
CA ALA A 449 -2.82 5.02 6.54
C ALA A 449 -2.31 3.60 6.24
N GLY A 450 -2.36 3.19 4.99
CA GLY A 450 -1.70 1.97 4.53
C GLY A 450 -2.50 1.19 3.50
N ASP A 451 -2.02 -0.02 3.20
CA ASP A 451 -2.63 -0.97 2.26
C ASP A 451 -3.57 -1.92 3.04
N TRP A 452 -4.86 -1.71 2.91
CA TRP A 452 -5.89 -2.49 3.59
C TRP A 452 -6.26 -3.76 2.83
N ASN A 453 -5.75 -3.95 1.61
CA ASN A 453 -6.10 -5.07 0.74
C ASN A 453 -7.61 -5.33 0.65
N THR A 454 -8.44 -4.30 0.87
CA THR A 454 -9.89 -4.39 1.03
C THR A 454 -10.54 -3.28 0.25
N ASP A 455 -11.22 -3.68 -0.82
CA ASP A 455 -12.07 -2.78 -1.60
C ASP A 455 -13.19 -2.22 -0.73
N VAL A 456 -13.57 -0.95 -0.92
CA VAL A 456 -14.72 -0.37 -0.21
C VAL A 456 -16.03 -1.09 -0.56
N GLY A 457 -16.11 -1.70 -1.75
CA GLY A 457 -17.20 -2.60 -2.14
C GLY A 457 -17.26 -3.89 -1.31
N ASN A 458 -16.19 -4.28 -0.63
CA ASN A 458 -16.16 -5.44 0.27
C ASN A 458 -16.62 -5.06 1.69
N LEU A 459 -17.85 -4.54 1.77
CA LEU A 459 -18.46 -4.10 3.03
C LEU A 459 -18.57 -5.23 4.06
N SER A 460 -18.62 -6.50 3.65
CA SER A 460 -18.62 -7.64 4.57
C SER A 460 -17.37 -7.68 5.45
N VAL A 461 -16.20 -7.38 4.88
CA VAL A 461 -14.93 -7.32 5.64
C VAL A 461 -14.94 -6.14 6.59
N LEU A 462 -15.30 -4.95 6.10
CA LEU A 462 -15.29 -3.74 6.91
C LEU A 462 -16.28 -3.83 8.07
N LYS A 463 -17.50 -4.36 7.85
CA LYS A 463 -18.50 -4.61 8.91
C LYS A 463 -18.17 -5.79 9.82
N GLY A 464 -17.31 -6.68 9.34
CA GLY A 464 -17.11 -8.01 9.90
C GLY A 464 -18.33 -8.92 9.83
N CYS A 465 -19.20 -8.76 8.83
CA CYS A 465 -20.29 -9.69 8.54
C CYS A 465 -19.91 -10.56 7.34
N ILE A 466 -19.15 -11.63 7.58
CA ILE A 466 -18.52 -12.43 6.52
C ILE A 466 -19.39 -13.68 6.23
N PRO A 467 -19.90 -13.85 5.00
CA PRO A 467 -20.68 -15.04 4.66
C PRO A 467 -19.79 -16.28 4.61
N HIS A 468 -20.34 -17.42 5.05
CA HIS A 468 -19.72 -18.71 4.88
C HIS A 468 -19.71 -19.12 3.41
N VAL A 469 -18.55 -19.53 2.88
CA VAL A 469 -18.49 -20.09 1.52
C VAL A 469 -18.69 -21.59 1.62
N ALA A 470 -19.94 -22.03 1.43
CA ALA A 470 -20.27 -23.45 1.40
C ALA A 470 -19.61 -24.12 0.18
N SER A 471 -18.62 -24.99 0.42
CA SER A 471 -18.19 -25.93 -0.63
C SER A 471 -19.24 -27.02 -0.78
N LEU A 472 -19.44 -27.48 -2.03
CA LEU A 472 -20.20 -28.68 -2.37
C LEU A 472 -19.65 -29.90 -1.61
N GLY A 473 -20.19 -30.17 -0.41
CA GLY A 473 -19.88 -31.35 0.39
C GLY A 473 -19.65 -31.13 1.89
N ASP A 474 -19.57 -29.89 2.38
CA ASP A 474 -19.14 -29.63 3.77
C ASP A 474 -20.31 -29.41 4.75
N MET A 475 -20.35 -30.28 5.76
CA MET A 475 -20.89 -30.10 7.12
C MET A 475 -22.01 -29.05 7.32
N GLU A 476 -23.15 -29.28 6.68
CA GLU A 476 -24.38 -28.53 6.96
C GLU A 476 -24.71 -28.61 8.45
N GLY A 477 -24.52 -27.49 9.18
CA GLY A 477 -24.99 -27.32 10.57
C GLY A 477 -23.93 -27.10 11.66
N MET A 478 -22.62 -27.22 11.40
CA MET A 478 -21.60 -26.99 12.45
C MET A 478 -21.08 -25.55 12.54
N LEU A 479 -21.03 -24.82 11.42
CA LEU A 479 -20.54 -23.44 11.37
C LEU A 479 -21.69 -22.47 11.05
N PRO A 480 -21.67 -21.24 11.61
CA PRO A 480 -22.68 -20.23 11.30
C PRO A 480 -22.61 -19.83 9.82
N SER A 481 -23.78 -19.60 9.20
CA SER A 481 -23.86 -19.16 7.81
C SER A 481 -23.23 -17.78 7.56
N VAL A 482 -23.14 -16.97 8.61
CA VAL A 482 -22.46 -15.67 8.62
C VAL A 482 -21.62 -15.58 9.89
N LEU A 483 -20.33 -15.30 9.73
CA LEU A 483 -19.45 -14.96 10.83
C LEU A 483 -19.57 -13.47 11.13
N ASN A 484 -19.83 -13.14 12.41
CA ASN A 484 -19.90 -11.75 12.88
C ASN A 484 -18.65 -11.43 13.71
N ILE A 485 -17.84 -10.50 13.24
CA ILE A 485 -16.62 -9.98 13.85
C ILE A 485 -16.87 -8.50 14.14
N PRO A 486 -16.77 -8.02 15.39
CA PRO A 486 -17.12 -6.65 15.75
C PRO A 486 -16.00 -5.68 15.38
N THR A 487 -15.77 -5.44 14.09
CA THR A 487 -14.77 -4.50 13.57
C THR A 487 -14.96 -3.09 14.12
N GLY A 488 -16.20 -2.77 14.50
CA GLY A 488 -16.66 -1.46 14.96
C GLY A 488 -17.34 -0.66 13.86
N PHE A 489 -17.06 -0.96 12.58
CA PHE A 489 -17.69 -0.23 11.49
C PHE A 489 -19.15 -0.62 11.39
N SER A 490 -20.03 0.37 11.23
CA SER A 490 -21.43 0.15 10.90
C SER A 490 -21.72 0.72 9.52
N VAL A 491 -22.68 0.18 8.78
CA VAL A 491 -23.19 0.88 7.59
C VAL A 491 -24.52 1.47 7.96
N GLY A 492 -24.69 2.76 7.71
CA GLY A 492 -25.97 3.41 7.91
C GLY A 492 -27.04 2.76 7.03
N GLU A 493 -28.21 2.47 7.58
CA GLU A 493 -29.34 2.02 6.78
C GLU A 493 -29.67 3.08 5.71
N GLU A 494 -29.71 2.66 4.44
CA GLU A 494 -30.24 3.43 3.33
C GLU A 494 -31.73 3.72 3.62
N GLY A 495 -32.00 4.89 4.20
CA GLY A 495 -33.36 5.25 4.61
C GLY A 495 -33.48 6.54 5.43
N SER A 496 -32.38 7.04 6.00
CA SER A 496 -32.41 8.30 6.79
C SER A 496 -32.50 9.59 5.96
N GLY A 497 -32.75 9.49 4.65
CA GLY A 497 -33.32 10.57 3.82
C GLY A 497 -32.50 11.87 3.65
N LEU A 498 -31.25 11.95 4.14
CA LEU A 498 -30.49 13.21 4.14
C LEU A 498 -29.03 13.14 3.71
N LEU A 499 -28.56 12.05 3.11
CA LEU A 499 -27.32 12.08 2.32
C LEU A 499 -27.49 11.20 1.08
N PRO A 500 -27.27 11.71 -0.14
CA PRO A 500 -27.30 10.87 -1.32
C PRO A 500 -26.07 9.95 -1.32
N ALA A 501 -26.22 8.77 -1.92
CA ALA A 501 -25.17 7.88 -2.43
C ALA A 501 -24.05 8.57 -3.25
N SER A 502 -24.20 9.88 -3.48
CA SER A 502 -23.25 10.84 -4.07
C SER A 502 -21.82 10.83 -3.55
N TYR A 503 -21.52 10.32 -2.34
CA TYR A 503 -20.13 10.21 -1.90
C TYR A 503 -19.35 9.13 -2.67
N PHE A 504 -20.06 8.15 -3.26
CA PHE A 504 -19.52 7.19 -4.22
C PHE A 504 -19.84 7.53 -5.69
N ASP A 505 -20.96 8.22 -5.98
CA ASP A 505 -21.32 8.53 -7.38
C ASP A 505 -20.35 9.49 -8.09
N TRP A 506 -19.58 10.31 -7.36
CA TRP A 506 -18.64 11.24 -8.01
C TRP A 506 -17.57 10.52 -8.86
N GLN A 507 -17.27 9.25 -8.57
CA GLN A 507 -16.30 8.46 -9.34
C GLN A 507 -16.92 7.52 -10.37
N ILE A 508 -18.22 7.20 -10.27
CA ILE A 508 -18.95 6.30 -11.18
C ILE A 508 -19.45 7.02 -12.44
N GLN A 509 -19.60 8.35 -12.42
CA GLN A 509 -20.22 9.12 -13.51
C GLN A 509 -19.49 9.14 -14.87
N ASN A 510 -18.40 8.39 -15.09
CA ASN A 510 -17.64 8.53 -16.35
C ASN A 510 -17.38 7.28 -17.22
N LYS A 511 -17.89 6.08 -16.92
CA LYS A 511 -17.99 5.02 -17.97
C LYS A 511 -19.17 4.08 -17.70
N SER A 512 -19.89 3.76 -18.78
CA SER A 512 -20.93 2.73 -18.95
C SER A 512 -20.61 1.41 -18.23
N LEU A 513 -20.88 1.34 -16.93
CA LEU A 513 -20.94 0.10 -16.16
C LEU A 513 -22.42 -0.29 -16.05
N LYS A 514 -23.00 -0.73 -17.18
CA LYS A 514 -24.30 -1.43 -17.15
C LYS A 514 -24.09 -2.75 -16.40
N GLY A 515 -24.42 -2.79 -15.10
CA GLY A 515 -24.48 -4.03 -14.34
C GLY A 515 -23.99 -4.00 -12.89
N ILE A 516 -23.49 -2.87 -12.37
CA ILE A 516 -23.24 -2.72 -10.92
C ILE A 516 -24.43 -1.96 -10.33
N ASP A 517 -25.12 -2.58 -9.39
CA ASP A 517 -26.23 -1.99 -8.61
C ASP A 517 -25.75 -0.66 -8.01
N GLU A 518 -26.43 0.45 -8.33
CA GLU A 518 -26.06 1.85 -8.01
C GLU A 518 -26.18 2.21 -6.50
N ARG A 519 -25.97 1.25 -5.60
CA ARG A 519 -26.21 1.41 -4.15
C ARG A 519 -24.93 1.79 -3.43
N GLY A 520 -24.69 3.10 -3.28
CA GLY A 520 -23.59 3.64 -2.49
C GLY A 520 -23.85 3.48 -0.99
N ALA A 521 -23.09 2.63 -0.31
CA ALA A 521 -23.16 2.49 1.14
C ALA A 521 -22.34 3.58 1.86
N ILE A 522 -22.89 4.13 2.95
CA ILE A 522 -22.17 5.02 3.87
C ILE A 522 -21.61 4.18 5.01
N LEU A 523 -20.28 4.00 5.03
CA LEU A 523 -19.56 3.41 6.16
C LEU A 523 -19.48 4.44 7.30
N ARG A 524 -19.94 4.05 8.48
CA ARG A 524 -19.76 4.73 9.76
C ARG A 524 -18.63 4.03 10.52
N ASP A 525 -17.82 4.83 11.19
CA ASP A 525 -16.49 4.47 11.67
C ASP A 525 -16.47 3.52 12.90
N ALA A 526 -15.53 2.57 12.89
CA ALA A 526 -15.18 1.70 14.03
C ALA A 526 -14.63 2.42 15.26
N PHE A 527 -14.06 3.60 15.06
CA PHE A 527 -13.46 4.39 16.12
C PHE A 527 -14.43 5.45 16.67
N GLU A 528 -15.70 5.49 16.24
CA GLU A 528 -16.70 6.46 16.73
C GLU A 528 -16.85 6.42 18.28
N SER A 529 -16.67 5.25 18.89
CA SER A 529 -16.64 5.07 20.36
C SER A 529 -15.47 5.74 21.09
N VAL A 530 -14.34 6.01 20.41
CA VAL A 530 -13.18 6.76 20.91
C VAL A 530 -13.55 8.22 21.18
N HIS A 531 -14.56 8.75 20.50
CA HIS A 531 -14.96 10.16 20.53
C HIS A 531 -16.21 10.45 21.38
N GLY A 532 -16.78 9.40 21.99
CA GLY A 532 -17.83 9.45 23.00
C GLY A 532 -19.12 10.18 22.61
N ARG A 533 -20.17 9.46 22.19
CA ARG A 533 -21.56 9.88 22.47
C ARG A 533 -22.60 8.76 22.50
N ARG A 534 -23.64 9.00 23.31
CA ARG A 534 -24.82 8.16 23.57
C ARG A 534 -25.93 8.45 22.56
N SER A 535 -26.60 7.40 22.10
CA SER A 535 -27.74 7.42 21.17
C SER A 535 -29.04 7.94 21.81
N HIS A 536 -29.69 8.94 21.21
CA HIS A 536 -31.15 9.13 21.33
C HIS A 536 -31.75 9.60 19.99
N SER A 537 -32.88 8.98 19.64
CA SER A 537 -33.66 9.17 18.41
C SER A 537 -34.67 10.33 18.53
N VAL A 538 -34.70 11.25 17.56
CA VAL A 538 -35.88 12.13 17.33
C VAL A 538 -36.08 12.37 15.82
N SER A 539 -37.36 12.44 15.43
CA SER A 539 -37.93 12.47 14.08
C SER A 539 -37.81 13.83 13.35
N PRO A 540 -37.77 13.91 12.00
CA PRO A 540 -37.57 15.17 11.28
C PRO A 540 -38.89 15.83 10.78
N THR A 541 -38.92 17.17 10.82
CA THR A 541 -39.91 18.02 10.12
C THR A 541 -39.21 18.82 9.01
N LYS A 542 -39.89 18.95 7.85
CA LYS A 542 -39.43 19.50 6.56
C LYS A 542 -39.24 21.03 6.52
N LEU A 543 -38.33 21.51 5.65
CA LEU A 543 -38.50 22.73 4.80
C LEU A 543 -37.37 22.83 3.74
N SER A 544 -37.60 23.64 2.70
CA SER A 544 -36.97 23.59 1.36
C SER A 544 -36.47 24.95 0.83
N VAL A 545 -35.50 24.92 -0.11
CA VAL A 545 -35.30 25.76 -1.34
C VAL A 545 -33.94 26.51 -1.54
N SER A 546 -33.29 26.16 -2.67
CA SER A 546 -32.48 26.83 -3.73
C SER A 546 -31.14 27.58 -3.57
N SER A 547 -30.15 27.02 -4.30
CA SER A 547 -29.20 27.59 -5.30
C SER A 547 -28.30 28.80 -4.98
N SER A 548 -26.98 28.54 -4.90
CA SER A 548 -25.92 29.04 -5.81
C SER A 548 -24.54 28.63 -5.27
N SER A 549 -23.56 28.52 -6.18
CA SER A 549 -22.18 28.04 -5.99
C SER A 549 -21.61 28.12 -4.57
N SER A 550 -21.22 26.98 -4.01
CA SER A 550 -20.53 26.94 -2.73
C SER A 550 -19.51 25.80 -2.66
N ILE A 551 -18.25 26.16 -2.41
CA ILE A 551 -17.45 25.40 -1.44
C ILE A 551 -18.33 25.37 -0.19
N LEU A 552 -18.82 24.20 0.19
CA LEU A 552 -19.81 24.04 1.26
C LEU A 552 -19.30 24.69 2.55
N LYS A 553 -19.82 25.88 2.88
CA LYS A 553 -19.97 26.27 4.28
C LYS A 553 -20.97 25.29 4.89
N CYS A 554 -20.55 24.55 5.91
CA CYS A 554 -21.43 23.72 6.70
C CYS A 554 -22.60 24.55 7.23
N ASP A 555 -23.82 24.18 6.85
CA ASP A 555 -25.04 24.78 7.37
C ASP A 555 -25.28 24.23 8.79
N ALA A 556 -25.17 25.11 9.79
CA ALA A 556 -25.04 24.77 11.21
C ALA A 556 -26.38 24.45 11.91
N THR A 557 -27.36 23.80 11.25
CA THR A 557 -28.72 23.69 11.82
C THR A 557 -29.30 22.29 12.00
N THR A 558 -28.60 21.19 11.68
CA THR A 558 -29.11 19.86 12.08
C THR A 558 -28.01 18.84 12.44
N ASN A 559 -28.06 18.40 13.70
CA ASN A 559 -27.47 17.22 14.35
C ASN A 559 -26.10 16.69 13.86
N GLU A 560 -25.10 16.92 14.72
CA GLU A 560 -23.88 16.14 14.99
C GLU A 560 -23.59 14.97 14.04
N LYS A 561 -22.69 15.20 13.09
CA LYS A 561 -21.97 14.13 12.40
C LYS A 561 -20.51 14.51 12.26
N THR A 562 -19.65 13.69 12.84
CA THR A 562 -18.22 13.72 12.54
C THR A 562 -18.06 13.40 11.06
N LEU A 563 -17.47 14.33 10.29
CA LEU A 563 -17.17 14.12 8.88
C LEU A 563 -15.88 13.32 8.78
N TYR A 564 -15.99 12.14 8.19
CA TYR A 564 -14.86 11.28 7.86
C TYR A 564 -14.76 11.18 6.34
N CYS A 565 -13.61 11.56 5.79
CA CYS A 565 -13.31 11.42 4.37
C CYS A 565 -12.35 10.25 4.17
N HIS A 566 -12.56 9.45 3.12
CA HIS A 566 -11.68 8.38 2.71
C HIS A 566 -11.07 8.71 1.35
N ALA A 567 -9.84 8.23 1.10
CA ALA A 567 -9.16 8.31 -0.19
C ALA A 567 -8.61 6.93 -0.54
N THR A 568 -8.75 6.53 -1.82
CA THR A 568 -8.34 5.21 -2.32
C THR A 568 -7.61 5.30 -3.67
N SER A 569 -6.63 4.42 -3.89
CA SER A 569 -5.80 4.29 -5.09
C SER A 569 -6.26 3.10 -5.93
N GLN A 570 -5.90 3.10 -7.22
CA GLN A 570 -6.14 1.97 -8.13
C GLN A 570 -4.80 1.32 -8.51
N ASN A 571 -4.72 -0.01 -8.48
CA ASN A 571 -3.65 -0.72 -9.18
C ASN A 571 -3.99 -0.79 -10.68
N SER A 572 -2.99 -0.57 -11.56
CA SER A 572 -3.21 -0.29 -12.98
C SER A 572 -3.94 -1.39 -13.77
N ASP A 573 -3.82 -2.66 -13.34
CA ASP A 573 -4.45 -3.82 -13.99
C ASP A 573 -5.47 -4.54 -13.07
N ARG A 574 -5.37 -4.39 -11.75
CA ARG A 574 -6.36 -4.88 -10.76
C ARG A 574 -7.11 -3.68 -10.22
N ARG A 575 -8.38 -3.51 -10.59
CA ARG A 575 -9.25 -2.45 -10.07
C ARG A 575 -9.59 -2.67 -8.60
N GLU A 576 -8.59 -2.84 -7.74
CA GLU A 576 -8.71 -3.10 -6.32
C GLU A 576 -8.34 -1.79 -5.60
N TRP A 577 -9.29 -1.25 -4.84
CA TRP A 577 -9.10 -0.09 -3.99
C TRP A 577 -8.46 -0.55 -2.69
N ILE A 578 -7.14 -0.41 -2.57
CA ILE A 578 -6.41 -1.09 -1.49
C ILE A 578 -5.82 -0.15 -0.45
N ASP A 579 -5.39 1.06 -0.82
CA ASP A 579 -4.85 2.00 0.17
C ASP A 579 -5.95 2.87 0.77
N HIS A 580 -5.96 3.07 2.09
CA HIS A 580 -6.92 3.94 2.77
C HIS A 580 -6.22 4.88 3.72
N ILE A 581 -6.73 6.12 3.80
CA ILE A 581 -6.37 7.08 4.84
C ILE A 581 -7.65 7.46 5.59
N TRP A 582 -7.74 7.03 6.84
CA TRP A 582 -8.80 7.40 7.79
C TRP A 582 -8.26 8.45 8.73
N TYR A 583 -9.09 9.39 9.18
CA TYR A 583 -8.70 10.31 10.24
C TYR A 583 -9.82 10.43 11.26
N SER A 584 -9.51 10.87 12.48
CA SER A 584 -10.54 11.32 13.41
C SER A 584 -10.17 12.62 14.07
N GLY A 585 -11.06 13.61 13.93
CA GLY A 585 -10.99 14.87 14.63
C GLY A 585 -11.65 14.75 16.01
N GLY A 586 -10.99 15.27 17.04
CA GLY A 586 -11.54 15.34 18.38
C GLY A 586 -12.99 15.85 18.40
N SER A 587 -13.87 15.12 19.08
CA SER A 587 -15.30 15.43 19.22
C SER A 587 -15.54 16.90 19.60
N MET A 588 -16.14 17.67 18.70
CA MET A 588 -16.71 18.99 18.99
C MET A 588 -17.92 18.82 19.92
N THR A 589 -17.70 18.64 21.22
CA THR A 589 -18.77 18.81 22.21
C THR A 589 -18.99 20.30 22.45
N ARG A 590 -19.59 21.02 21.48
CA ARG A 590 -19.85 22.47 21.55
C ARG A 590 -21.21 22.83 22.18
N GLU A 591 -22.11 21.86 22.41
CA GLU A 591 -23.53 22.19 22.58
C GLU A 591 -24.12 22.06 24.00
N LYS A 592 -23.40 21.54 25.00
CA LYS A 592 -23.97 21.37 26.35
C LYS A 592 -23.70 22.50 27.35
N GLU A 593 -22.72 23.37 27.11
CA GLU A 593 -22.51 24.51 28.01
C GLU A 593 -23.27 25.76 27.55
N ALA A 594 -23.57 25.89 26.25
CA ALA A 594 -24.38 26.99 25.72
C ALA A 594 -25.84 26.99 26.21
N GLN A 595 -26.39 25.86 26.67
CA GLN A 595 -27.74 25.80 27.26
C GLN A 595 -27.76 25.90 28.79
N THR A 596 -26.61 25.87 29.47
CA THR A 596 -26.52 26.03 30.93
C THR A 596 -26.10 27.45 31.33
N LEU A 597 -25.65 28.28 30.38
CA LEU A 597 -25.21 29.67 30.57
C LEU A 597 -26.35 30.69 30.35
N VAL A 598 -27.34 30.66 31.25
CA VAL A 598 -28.28 31.79 31.44
C VAL A 598 -28.12 32.45 32.82
N GLN A 599 -27.22 31.99 33.68
CA GLN A 599 -26.97 32.67 34.96
C GLN A 599 -25.48 32.91 35.18
N GLY A 600 -25.15 34.21 35.26
CA GLY A 600 -23.80 34.73 35.11
C GLY A 600 -22.83 34.32 36.21
N SER A 601 -21.62 33.97 35.78
CA SER A 601 -20.37 34.26 36.46
C SER A 601 -19.24 34.06 35.46
N ASP A 602 -18.26 34.95 35.51
CA ASP A 602 -16.91 34.93 34.92
C ASP A 602 -16.65 33.91 33.80
N ARG A 603 -16.73 34.38 32.55
CA ARG A 603 -16.31 33.62 31.36
C ARG A 603 -14.80 33.43 31.36
N GLU A 604 -14.33 32.27 31.80
CA GLU A 604 -13.09 31.73 31.28
C GLU A 604 -13.29 31.47 29.77
N GLU A 605 -12.39 31.98 28.94
CA GLU A 605 -12.38 31.69 27.50
C GLU A 605 -12.24 30.18 27.29
N GLU A 606 -13.35 29.50 26.99
CA GLU A 606 -13.32 28.13 26.49
C GLU A 606 -12.52 28.11 25.19
N LYS A 607 -11.27 27.65 25.29
CA LYS A 607 -10.41 27.42 24.12
C LYS A 607 -11.08 26.38 23.24
N GLU A 608 -11.45 26.78 22.02
CA GLU A 608 -11.96 25.89 21.00
C GLU A 608 -11.02 24.68 20.85
N LYS A 609 -11.57 23.49 21.03
CA LYS A 609 -10.84 22.25 20.73
C LYS A 609 -10.70 22.18 19.22
N GLY A 610 -9.48 22.42 18.74
CA GLY A 610 -9.17 22.23 17.34
C GLY A 610 -9.40 20.77 16.91
N TYR A 611 -9.63 20.53 15.62
CA TYR A 611 -9.72 19.20 15.01
C TYR A 611 -8.88 19.14 13.72
N ILE A 612 -8.51 17.94 13.26
CA ILE A 612 -7.95 17.77 11.92
C ILE A 612 -9.07 17.67 10.86
N GLY A 613 -8.96 18.43 9.78
CA GLY A 613 -9.85 18.37 8.62
C GLY A 613 -9.11 17.98 7.34
N VAL A 614 -9.81 17.44 6.34
CA VAL A 614 -9.25 17.23 5.00
C VAL A 614 -9.42 18.49 4.18
N LYS A 615 -8.30 19.05 3.72
CA LYS A 615 -8.25 20.25 2.92
C LYS A 615 -8.24 19.93 1.43
N ASN A 616 -7.37 18.99 1.02
CA ASN A 616 -7.26 18.53 -0.36
C ASN A 616 -7.00 17.02 -0.43
N LEU A 617 -7.33 16.44 -1.58
CA LEU A 617 -6.98 15.06 -1.91
C LEU A 617 -6.10 15.08 -3.16
N SER A 618 -4.98 14.36 -3.12
CA SER A 618 -4.18 14.15 -4.31
C SER A 618 -5.02 13.45 -5.38
N ASN A 619 -4.72 13.76 -6.63
CA ASN A 619 -5.44 13.15 -7.73
C ASN A 619 -4.95 11.72 -7.95
N THR A 620 -5.66 10.73 -7.39
CA THR A 620 -5.38 9.30 -7.65
C THR A 620 -5.66 8.90 -9.11
N LYS A 621 -6.18 9.81 -9.95
CA LYS A 621 -6.40 9.63 -11.40
C LYS A 621 -5.36 10.33 -12.29
N LEU A 622 -4.32 11.01 -11.77
CA LEU A 622 -3.30 11.61 -12.64
C LEU A 622 -1.93 10.89 -12.62
N PRO A 623 -1.44 10.37 -13.78
CA PRO A 623 -2.18 10.17 -15.02
C PRO A 623 -2.34 8.69 -15.38
N TRP A 624 -3.54 8.40 -15.90
CA TRP A 624 -3.79 7.30 -16.84
C TRP A 624 -2.99 7.45 -18.16
N LYS A 625 -2.30 8.58 -18.35
CA LYS A 625 -1.11 8.62 -19.19
C LYS A 625 0.07 8.26 -18.30
N PRO A 626 0.88 7.24 -18.62
CA PRO A 626 2.17 7.06 -17.96
C PRO A 626 2.89 8.41 -17.82
N ILE A 627 3.72 8.57 -16.78
CA ILE A 627 4.77 9.63 -16.78
C ILE A 627 5.28 9.71 -18.23
N PRO A 628 5.23 10.86 -18.92
CA PRO A 628 5.07 10.95 -20.38
C PRO A 628 5.97 10.08 -21.29
N ASP A 629 7.03 9.48 -20.77
CA ASP A 629 7.95 8.57 -21.48
C ASP A 629 8.12 7.17 -20.84
N VAL A 630 7.36 6.80 -19.80
CA VAL A 630 7.54 5.55 -19.05
C VAL A 630 6.21 4.82 -18.87
N GLU A 631 5.88 3.91 -19.79
CA GLU A 631 4.75 2.97 -19.72
C GLU A 631 4.80 2.10 -18.43
N GLU A 632 4.41 2.63 -17.27
CA GLU A 632 4.56 1.99 -15.95
C GLU A 632 3.26 1.34 -15.43
N PRO A 633 3.16 0.00 -15.37
CA PRO A 633 2.01 -0.68 -14.75
C PRO A 633 2.26 -1.40 -13.43
N SER A 634 3.50 -1.61 -13.02
CA SER A 634 3.76 -2.57 -11.93
C SER A 634 3.78 -1.95 -10.54
N ASP A 635 3.80 -0.63 -10.45
CA ASP A 635 3.93 0.08 -9.19
C ASP A 635 2.55 0.57 -8.71
N HIS A 636 2.35 0.51 -7.40
CA HIS A 636 1.16 1.05 -6.77
C HIS A 636 1.08 2.55 -7.05
N ILE A 637 -0.12 3.12 -7.11
CA ILE A 637 -0.27 4.58 -7.25
C ILE A 637 -0.31 5.16 -5.82
N PRO A 638 0.61 6.07 -5.44
CA PRO A 638 0.58 6.66 -4.12
C PRO A 638 -0.71 7.46 -3.91
N ILE A 639 -1.27 7.41 -2.70
CA ILE A 639 -2.35 8.31 -2.28
C ILE A 639 -1.75 9.40 -1.41
N GLY A 640 -1.97 10.66 -1.77
CA GLY A 640 -1.80 11.81 -0.90
C GLY A 640 -3.11 12.43 -0.40
N VAL A 641 -3.12 12.88 0.85
CA VAL A 641 -4.21 13.64 1.49
C VAL A 641 -3.59 14.83 2.20
N GLU A 642 -4.03 16.04 1.85
CA GLU A 642 -3.66 17.25 2.59
C GLU A 642 -4.66 17.45 3.72
N PHE A 643 -4.13 17.45 4.94
CA PHE A 643 -4.86 17.72 6.16
C PHE A 643 -4.61 19.15 6.63
N GLU A 644 -5.53 19.70 7.40
CA GLU A 644 -5.38 20.98 8.09
C GLU A 644 -5.80 20.83 9.55
N PHE A 645 -4.97 21.34 10.46
CA PHE A 645 -5.36 21.54 11.84
C PHE A 645 -6.24 22.79 11.94
N VAL A 646 -7.54 22.57 12.13
CA VAL A 646 -8.56 23.61 12.32
C VAL A 646 -8.67 23.98 13.79
#